data_AF-A0A2A8H4Z3-F1
#
_entry.id   AF-A0A2A8H4Z3-F1
#
_cell.length_a   1.000
_cell.length_b   1.000
_cell.length_c   1.000
_cell.angle_alpha   90.00
_cell.angle_beta   90.00
_cell.angle_gamma   90.00
#
_symmetry.space_group_name_H-M   'P 1'
#
loop_
_entity.id
_entity.type
_entity.pdbx_description
1 polymer ?
#
loop_
_entity_poly.entity_id
_entity_poly.type
_entity_poly.pdbx_seq_one_letter_code
_entity_poly.pdbx_strand_id
1 'polypeptide(L)'
;MQNYENIPEELKELPQWCCFTRQRNGEKIKKIPINAHTGQLGKSNDESTWATFEVAMAAVDTFKCDGIGFYFKSPYFGIDIDHVQEEIERYQLGDHDDNMVSEFVEMMCSYTEYSISGTGIHIIAKGELPKGGRRKGNVEMYDHGRFFAMTGNIVGHYTRVVEDEHGQIGYLHNKYISKSEVVKASTAPDTPQGVHIPEAEIIQIACNSKNGMRFKLFMNGGWDPFYDSQSEADMAFANDLAFWTNRDFHKMDSIFRRSSLYREKWDRKQNQSTYGTETLQKAIMDCTNAFIPRERDEEFNLYVQEHDVKTIEKKFYSYDDTGNAQRLTDRYGEVIRYSYIRKNWYFYNGKTWILDQQGMMKNIADKVIEKMKEEPIYVAEGEDETDMKKALHKHLKSSRGSQKKTNMIKESEHVLPIQPHEFDCDPDVFNVQNGYLDLQTGKLNEHDNTKFFTKISAVEYTDKMDCPLWMEFLHQIFDGNQKLIEYMQRAVGYSLSGSTEEQMMFILYGNGRNGKSVFLDVVTEIFGNYATNIQPQTIMVKQQSSGANSDIARLDGARLVTTTEPNEGVRLDEGLVKQLTGGDKVTARFLYENEFDFLPQFKLWMATNHKPIIRGTDNGIWRRLAVIPFTVQIPKGKVDKRLKHKLRRELKAILNWAVEGYIKWRKDGLQEPQIIQDQREEYRTEMDSIEAFLAECCRKIPQGKVQAKTLYRLYRDWASENGQDMISNTKFGREMGKKFHKYRSENGNCYTGIELLGEYEKPYFRLGY
;
A
#
# COMPACT_ATOMS: atom_id res chain seq x y z
N MET A 1 -13.82 -38.09 25.21
CA MET A 1 -13.02 -38.94 26.12
C MET A 1 -11.74 -38.18 26.44
N GLN A 2 -11.33 -38.18 27.70
CA GLN A 2 -10.01 -37.67 28.12
C GLN A 2 -9.01 -38.84 28.00
N ASN A 3 -7.79 -38.56 27.54
CA ASN A 3 -6.76 -39.58 27.30
C ASN A 3 -5.50 -39.28 28.13
N TYR A 4 -5.64 -39.40 29.46
CA TYR A 4 -4.62 -38.99 30.42
C TYR A 4 -3.30 -39.77 30.33
N GLU A 5 -3.27 -40.90 29.64
CA GLU A 5 -2.05 -41.66 29.37
C GLU A 5 -1.03 -40.83 28.55
N ASN A 6 -1.52 -39.98 27.65
CA ASN A 6 -0.71 -39.14 26.77
C ASN A 6 -0.12 -37.89 27.43
N ILE A 7 -0.47 -37.61 28.68
CA ILE A 7 0.16 -36.51 29.43
C ILE A 7 1.65 -36.86 29.62
N PRO A 8 2.60 -35.92 29.42
CA PRO A 8 4.01 -36.18 29.58
C PRO A 8 4.34 -36.72 30.99
N GLU A 9 5.14 -37.78 31.07
CA GLU A 9 5.55 -38.40 32.35
C GLU A 9 6.19 -37.39 33.30
N GLU A 10 7.00 -36.47 32.76
CA GLU A 10 7.60 -35.37 33.53
C GLU A 10 6.57 -34.55 34.31
N LEU A 11 5.38 -34.29 33.73
CA LEU A 11 4.32 -33.55 34.43
C LEU A 11 3.62 -34.43 35.47
N LYS A 12 3.48 -35.73 35.22
CA LYS A 12 2.83 -36.68 36.14
C LYS A 12 3.62 -36.86 37.43
N GLU A 13 4.95 -36.78 37.36
CA GLU A 13 5.86 -36.88 38.51
C GLU A 13 5.78 -35.68 39.47
N LEU A 14 5.23 -34.53 39.02
CA LEU A 14 5.13 -33.32 39.83
C LEU A 14 3.90 -33.35 40.77
N PRO A 15 4.02 -32.87 42.03
CA PRO A 15 2.88 -32.73 42.94
C PRO A 15 2.09 -31.44 42.66
N GLN A 16 1.66 -31.24 41.41
CA GLN A 16 1.03 -30.00 40.92
C GLN A 16 -0.39 -30.24 40.37
N TRP A 17 -1.08 -31.27 40.84
CA TRP A 17 -2.38 -31.69 40.31
C TRP A 17 -3.55 -31.36 41.23
N CYS A 18 -4.72 -31.16 40.63
CA CYS A 18 -6.01 -31.08 41.31
C CYS A 18 -7.09 -31.82 40.51
N CYS A 19 -8.28 -31.96 41.10
CA CYS A 19 -9.48 -32.26 40.32
C CYS A 19 -10.17 -30.94 39.95
N PHE A 20 -11.14 -30.95 39.03
CA PHE A 20 -12.03 -29.81 38.83
C PHE A 20 -13.47 -30.25 38.60
N THR A 21 -14.42 -29.37 38.92
CA THR A 21 -15.84 -29.54 38.58
C THR A 21 -16.31 -28.38 37.70
N ARG A 22 -17.26 -28.67 36.81
CA ARG A 22 -17.91 -27.70 35.94
C ARG A 22 -19.17 -27.20 36.63
N GLN A 23 -19.18 -25.92 36.98
CA GLN A 23 -20.36 -25.27 37.52
C GLN A 23 -20.90 -24.26 36.51
N ARG A 24 -22.19 -24.38 36.21
CA ARG A 24 -22.88 -23.46 35.31
C ARG A 24 -23.20 -22.17 36.04
N ASN A 25 -22.68 -21.06 35.54
CA ASN A 25 -22.97 -19.72 36.03
C ASN A 25 -23.57 -18.89 34.89
N GLY A 26 -24.90 -18.94 34.77
CA GLY A 26 -25.63 -18.39 33.62
C GLY A 26 -25.33 -19.16 32.32
N GLU A 27 -24.89 -18.42 31.30
CA GLU A 27 -24.47 -18.98 30.00
C GLU A 27 -23.01 -19.48 30.00
N LYS A 28 -22.21 -19.17 31.04
CA LYS A 28 -20.79 -19.55 31.12
C LYS A 28 -20.57 -20.76 32.04
N ILE A 29 -19.75 -21.70 31.60
CA ILE A 29 -19.33 -22.85 32.41
C ILE A 29 -17.98 -22.50 33.05
N LYS A 30 -17.93 -22.45 34.39
CA LYS A 30 -16.68 -22.26 35.14
C LYS A 30 -16.12 -23.62 35.56
N LYS A 31 -14.81 -23.79 35.40
CA LYS A 31 -14.06 -24.94 35.90
C LYS A 31 -13.50 -24.55 37.27
N ILE A 32 -13.96 -25.21 38.33
CA ILE A 32 -13.59 -24.90 39.72
C ILE A 32 -12.68 -26.00 40.24
N PRO A 33 -11.47 -25.67 40.71
CA PRO A 33 -10.53 -26.67 41.19
C PRO A 33 -10.99 -27.25 42.54
N ILE A 34 -10.76 -28.53 42.72
CA ILE A 34 -11.08 -29.33 43.90
C ILE A 34 -9.78 -29.95 44.41
N ASN A 35 -9.53 -29.81 45.71
CA ASN A 35 -8.43 -30.44 46.41
C ASN A 35 -8.62 -31.96 46.40
N ALA A 36 -7.72 -32.67 45.75
CA ALA A 36 -7.81 -34.12 45.55
C ALA A 36 -7.65 -34.94 46.85
N HIS A 37 -7.16 -34.35 47.93
CA HIS A 37 -7.06 -35.04 49.23
C HIS A 37 -8.33 -34.93 50.08
N THR A 38 -9.07 -33.82 49.95
CA THR A 38 -10.15 -33.47 50.89
C THR A 38 -11.53 -33.33 50.24
N GLY A 39 -11.60 -33.19 48.91
CA GLY A 39 -12.83 -32.92 48.18
C GLY A 39 -13.36 -31.48 48.34
N GLN A 40 -12.63 -30.62 49.06
CA GLN A 40 -12.94 -29.19 49.21
C GLN A 40 -12.37 -28.37 48.04
N LEU A 41 -12.61 -27.06 48.02
CA LEU A 41 -12.08 -26.17 46.98
C LEU A 41 -10.54 -26.15 46.99
N GLY A 42 -9.93 -26.41 45.83
CA GLY A 42 -8.49 -26.29 45.60
C GLY A 42 -8.08 -24.84 45.37
N LYS A 43 -6.80 -24.52 45.60
CA LYS A 43 -6.26 -23.16 45.47
C LYS A 43 -4.98 -23.15 44.64
N SER A 44 -4.97 -22.39 43.56
CA SER A 44 -3.84 -22.28 42.63
C SER A 44 -2.62 -21.53 43.16
N ASN A 45 -2.71 -20.96 44.34
CA ASN A 45 -1.64 -20.22 45.02
C ASN A 45 -1.25 -20.83 46.37
N ASP A 46 -1.75 -22.04 46.67
CA ASP A 46 -1.53 -22.74 47.94
C ASP A 46 -1.20 -24.21 47.66
N GLU A 47 0.10 -24.50 47.65
CA GLU A 47 0.66 -25.83 47.33
C GLU A 47 0.18 -26.92 48.29
N SER A 48 -0.28 -26.57 49.50
CA SER A 48 -0.86 -27.54 50.43
C SER A 48 -2.17 -28.17 49.93
N THR A 49 -2.77 -27.56 48.90
CA THR A 49 -3.99 -28.06 48.25
C THR A 49 -3.72 -28.87 46.99
N TRP A 50 -2.46 -29.00 46.59
CA TRP A 50 -2.04 -29.71 45.38
C TRP A 50 -1.73 -31.17 45.71
N ALA A 51 -1.87 -32.04 44.71
CA ALA A 51 -1.69 -33.47 44.85
C ALA A 51 -0.78 -34.05 43.77
N THR A 52 -0.37 -35.30 43.95
CA THR A 52 0.27 -36.08 42.87
C THR A 52 -0.77 -36.46 41.81
N PHE A 53 -0.30 -36.76 40.60
CA PHE A 53 -1.16 -37.18 39.48
C PHE A 53 -2.06 -38.36 39.84
N GLU A 54 -1.51 -39.38 40.50
CA GLU A 54 -2.21 -40.59 40.92
C GLU A 54 -3.34 -40.28 41.92
N VAL A 55 -3.08 -39.37 42.86
CA VAL A 55 -4.09 -38.95 43.84
C VAL A 55 -5.18 -38.13 43.17
N ALA A 56 -4.84 -37.22 42.26
CA ALA A 56 -5.82 -36.46 41.48
C ALA A 56 -6.70 -37.39 40.63
N MET A 57 -6.12 -38.39 39.98
CA MET A 57 -6.84 -39.39 39.20
C MET A 57 -7.82 -40.20 40.06
N ALA A 58 -7.38 -40.75 41.19
CA ALA A 58 -8.25 -41.49 42.11
C ALA A 58 -9.37 -40.62 42.71
N ALA A 59 -9.07 -39.34 42.94
CA ALA A 59 -10.00 -38.37 43.47
C ALA A 59 -11.11 -37.97 42.49
N VAL A 60 -10.91 -38.12 41.17
CA VAL A 60 -11.97 -37.85 40.17
C VAL A 60 -13.20 -38.71 40.43
N ASP A 61 -13.02 -40.02 40.59
CA ASP A 61 -14.12 -40.94 40.86
C ASP A 61 -14.66 -40.79 42.29
N THR A 62 -13.74 -40.63 43.25
CA THR A 62 -14.09 -40.53 44.69
C THR A 62 -14.98 -39.33 44.97
N PHE A 63 -14.66 -38.16 44.41
CA PHE A 63 -15.40 -36.91 44.62
C PHE A 63 -16.33 -36.55 43.45
N LYS A 64 -16.48 -37.43 42.46
CA LYS A 64 -17.30 -37.21 41.25
C LYS A 64 -16.96 -35.92 40.52
N CYS A 65 -15.67 -35.67 40.31
CA CYS A 65 -15.18 -34.51 39.57
C CYS A 65 -15.29 -34.73 38.05
N ASP A 66 -15.20 -33.64 37.28
CA ASP A 66 -15.29 -33.67 35.81
C ASP A 66 -13.95 -33.99 35.11
N GLY A 67 -12.85 -34.01 35.88
CA GLY A 67 -11.52 -34.36 35.41
C GLY A 67 -10.42 -33.80 36.31
N ILE A 68 -9.18 -33.89 35.84
CA ILE A 68 -7.99 -33.35 36.52
C ILE A 68 -7.51 -32.02 35.92
N GLY A 69 -6.78 -31.25 36.73
CA GLY A 69 -6.13 -30.01 36.32
C GLY A 69 -4.70 -29.93 36.84
N PHE A 70 -3.90 -29.09 36.19
CA PHE A 70 -2.49 -28.88 36.49
C PHE A 70 -2.23 -27.42 36.89
N TYR A 71 -1.55 -27.20 38.00
CA TYR A 71 -1.17 -25.88 38.51
C TYR A 71 0.22 -25.46 38.00
N PHE A 72 0.37 -24.18 37.71
CA PHE A 72 1.66 -23.65 37.23
C PHE A 72 2.53 -23.13 38.37
N LYS A 73 3.82 -23.49 38.30
CA LYS A 73 4.91 -22.95 39.11
C LYS A 73 6.19 -23.03 38.29
N SER A 74 7.03 -22.00 38.40
CA SER A 74 8.36 -21.95 37.76
C SER A 74 9.13 -23.26 37.97
N PRO A 75 9.72 -23.84 36.91
CA PRO A 75 9.95 -23.27 35.59
C PRO A 75 8.81 -23.44 34.57
N TYR A 76 7.68 -24.03 34.92
CA TYR A 76 6.61 -24.33 33.96
C TYR A 76 5.66 -23.15 33.74
N PHE A 77 5.27 -22.95 32.49
CA PHE A 77 4.20 -22.03 32.11
C PHE A 77 3.24 -22.68 31.09
N GLY A 78 2.03 -22.16 31.04
CA GLY A 78 0.97 -22.58 30.14
C GLY A 78 0.48 -21.45 29.25
N ILE A 79 0.20 -21.78 27.99
CA ILE A 79 -0.47 -20.92 27.01
C ILE A 79 -1.86 -21.52 26.74
N ASP A 80 -2.91 -20.72 26.89
CA ASP A 80 -4.30 -21.08 26.59
C ASP A 80 -4.79 -20.24 25.39
N ILE A 81 -5.30 -20.91 24.36
CA ILE A 81 -5.83 -20.27 23.17
C ILE A 81 -7.28 -20.69 22.98
N ASP A 82 -8.19 -19.74 23.21
CA ASP A 82 -9.63 -19.94 23.17
C ASP A 82 -10.21 -19.73 21.77
N HIS A 83 -11.32 -20.42 21.48
CA HIS A 83 -12.18 -20.18 20.30
C HIS A 83 -11.47 -20.24 18.92
N VAL A 84 -10.54 -21.17 18.75
CA VAL A 84 -9.74 -21.38 17.53
C VAL A 84 -10.07 -22.69 16.79
N GLN A 85 -11.30 -23.19 16.88
CA GLN A 85 -11.68 -24.47 16.29
C GLN A 85 -11.35 -24.57 14.79
N GLU A 86 -11.68 -23.53 14.00
CA GLU A 86 -11.41 -23.51 12.55
C GLU A 86 -9.90 -23.55 12.25
N GLU A 87 -9.08 -22.91 13.08
CA GLU A 87 -7.62 -22.93 12.93
C GLU A 87 -7.00 -24.27 13.33
N ILE A 88 -7.56 -24.95 14.34
CA ILE A 88 -7.14 -26.31 14.70
C ILE A 88 -7.45 -27.27 13.54
N GLU A 89 -8.66 -27.19 12.95
CA GLU A 89 -9.05 -28.02 11.81
C GLU A 89 -8.13 -27.77 10.59
N ARG A 90 -7.80 -26.51 10.31
CA ARG A 90 -6.80 -26.15 9.27
C ARG A 90 -5.42 -26.73 9.58
N TYR A 91 -4.93 -26.61 10.82
CA TYR A 91 -3.63 -27.15 11.23
C TYR A 91 -3.55 -28.66 11.02
N GLN A 92 -4.61 -29.40 11.39
CA GLN A 92 -4.66 -30.86 11.20
C GLN A 92 -4.69 -31.31 9.74
N LEU A 93 -5.16 -30.45 8.82
CA LEU A 93 -5.15 -30.70 7.38
C LEU A 93 -3.80 -30.34 6.72
N GLY A 94 -2.81 -29.87 7.50
CA GLY A 94 -1.50 -29.44 7.01
C GLY A 94 -1.45 -28.00 6.50
N ASP A 95 -2.44 -27.16 6.85
CA ASP A 95 -2.46 -25.73 6.53
C ASP A 95 -1.82 -24.92 7.68
N HIS A 96 -0.55 -24.58 7.47
CA HIS A 96 0.31 -23.87 8.41
C HIS A 96 0.40 -22.35 8.13
N ASP A 97 -0.21 -21.86 7.04
CA ASP A 97 -0.07 -20.47 6.58
C ASP A 97 -1.12 -19.54 7.22
N ASP A 98 -0.67 -18.46 7.86
CA ASP A 98 -1.54 -17.49 8.57
C ASP A 98 -2.51 -18.20 9.54
N ASN A 99 -1.98 -19.20 10.26
CA ASN A 99 -2.69 -20.03 11.21
C ASN A 99 -2.06 -19.82 12.59
N MET A 100 -2.80 -19.17 13.51
CA MET A 100 -2.26 -18.85 14.84
C MET A 100 -2.00 -20.13 15.66
N VAL A 101 -2.84 -21.17 15.56
CA VAL A 101 -2.56 -22.47 16.18
C VAL A 101 -1.23 -23.05 15.68
N SER A 102 -0.97 -23.00 14.37
CA SER A 102 0.29 -23.47 13.80
C SER A 102 1.49 -22.66 14.32
N GLU A 103 1.36 -21.34 14.38
CA GLU A 103 2.45 -20.47 14.85
C GLU A 103 2.84 -20.76 16.30
N PHE A 104 1.85 -20.92 17.18
CA PHE A 104 2.11 -21.22 18.59
C PHE A 104 2.69 -22.63 18.78
N VAL A 105 2.17 -23.64 18.08
CA VAL A 105 2.61 -25.03 18.21
C VAL A 105 4.02 -25.23 17.65
N GLU A 106 4.31 -24.69 16.46
CA GLU A 106 5.62 -24.87 15.81
C GLU A 106 6.72 -23.97 16.39
N MET A 107 6.39 -22.82 17.01
CA MET A 107 7.41 -22.04 17.74
C MET A 107 7.75 -22.67 19.09
N MET A 108 6.76 -23.13 19.84
CA MET A 108 7.02 -23.67 21.17
C MET A 108 7.57 -25.10 21.10
N CYS A 109 7.28 -25.86 20.03
CA CYS A 109 7.71 -27.26 19.85
C CYS A 109 7.43 -28.15 21.09
N SER A 110 6.41 -27.80 21.87
CA SER A 110 6.16 -28.35 23.21
C SER A 110 4.79 -29.02 23.29
N TYR A 111 4.56 -29.74 24.38
CA TYR A 111 3.34 -30.49 24.64
C TYR A 111 2.10 -29.64 24.43
N THR A 112 1.26 -30.05 23.49
CA THR A 112 0.04 -29.35 23.09
C THR A 112 -1.17 -30.29 23.11
N GLU A 113 -2.22 -29.91 23.82
CA GLU A 113 -3.48 -30.66 23.91
C GLU A 113 -4.71 -29.79 23.62
N TYR A 114 -5.82 -30.44 23.29
CA TYR A 114 -7.13 -29.80 23.18
C TYR A 114 -7.59 -29.32 24.56
N SER A 115 -8.16 -28.13 24.60
CA SER A 115 -8.88 -27.68 25.78
C SER A 115 -10.17 -28.50 25.97
N ILE A 116 -10.73 -28.50 27.18
CA ILE A 116 -11.95 -29.25 27.51
C ILE A 116 -13.16 -28.90 26.64
N SER A 117 -13.25 -27.67 26.14
CA SER A 117 -14.36 -27.29 25.26
C SER A 117 -14.25 -27.92 23.87
N GLY A 118 -13.06 -28.41 23.48
CA GLY A 118 -12.74 -28.90 22.14
C GLY A 118 -12.54 -27.80 21.10
N THR A 119 -12.71 -26.53 21.48
CA THR A 119 -12.64 -25.37 20.57
C THR A 119 -11.38 -24.54 20.74
N GLY A 120 -10.44 -24.99 21.57
CA GLY A 120 -9.20 -24.27 21.91
C GLY A 120 -8.09 -25.25 22.24
N ILE A 121 -6.89 -24.74 22.49
CA ILE A 121 -5.70 -25.54 22.80
C ILE A 121 -4.97 -25.05 24.04
N HIS A 122 -4.29 -25.97 24.73
CA HIS A 122 -3.32 -25.66 25.77
C HIS A 122 -1.92 -26.08 25.32
N ILE A 123 -0.92 -25.24 25.56
CA ILE A 123 0.50 -25.56 25.38
C ILE A 123 1.19 -25.41 26.74
N ILE A 124 2.01 -26.39 27.13
CA ILE A 124 2.81 -26.34 28.36
C ILE A 124 4.29 -26.43 28.00
N ALA A 125 5.10 -25.49 28.51
CA ALA A 125 6.54 -25.40 28.27
C ALA A 125 7.30 -24.96 29.55
N LYS A 126 8.63 -25.06 29.52
CA LYS A 126 9.53 -24.55 30.58
C LYS A 126 10.18 -23.24 30.13
N GLY A 127 10.32 -22.26 31.03
CA GLY A 127 10.99 -20.99 30.74
C GLY A 127 10.48 -19.83 31.59
N GLU A 128 10.90 -18.60 31.26
CA GLU A 128 10.49 -17.38 31.95
C GLU A 128 9.51 -16.57 31.08
N LEU A 129 8.26 -16.39 31.54
CA LEU A 129 7.31 -15.56 30.83
C LEU A 129 7.69 -14.07 30.95
N PRO A 130 7.68 -13.29 29.84
CA PRO A 130 7.97 -11.86 29.86
C PRO A 130 7.10 -11.10 30.86
N LYS A 131 7.67 -10.09 31.53
CA LYS A 131 6.93 -9.23 32.46
C LYS A 131 5.92 -8.39 31.68
N GLY A 132 4.65 -8.36 32.11
CA GLY A 132 3.62 -7.56 31.44
C GLY A 132 2.27 -8.25 31.40
N GLY A 133 1.50 -8.02 30.33
CA GLY A 133 0.18 -8.62 30.16
C GLY A 133 0.21 -10.15 30.27
N ARG A 134 -0.88 -10.75 30.75
CA ARG A 134 -1.04 -12.22 30.81
C ARG A 134 -2.17 -12.72 29.91
N ARG A 135 -2.98 -11.82 29.36
CA ARG A 135 -4.13 -12.14 28.51
C ARG A 135 -4.44 -10.97 27.59
N LYS A 136 -4.74 -11.25 26.32
CA LYS A 136 -5.29 -10.30 25.36
C LYS A 136 -6.04 -11.05 24.27
N GLY A 137 -7.25 -10.60 23.96
CA GLY A 137 -8.13 -11.30 23.04
C GLY A 137 -8.41 -12.73 23.52
N ASN A 138 -8.12 -13.70 22.66
CA ASN A 138 -8.31 -15.13 22.89
C ASN A 138 -7.04 -15.87 23.32
N VAL A 139 -5.94 -15.17 23.63
CA VAL A 139 -4.69 -15.78 24.12
C VAL A 139 -4.45 -15.42 25.59
N GLU A 140 -4.15 -16.42 26.41
CA GLU A 140 -3.73 -16.28 27.81
C GLU A 140 -2.42 -17.04 28.08
N MET A 141 -1.56 -16.51 28.96
CA MET A 141 -0.30 -17.13 29.37
C MET A 141 -0.12 -17.02 30.88
N TYR A 142 0.22 -18.13 31.55
CA TYR A 142 0.39 -18.16 33.01
C TYR A 142 1.56 -19.05 33.43
N ASP A 143 2.39 -18.53 34.33
CA ASP A 143 3.51 -19.22 34.99
C ASP A 143 3.24 -19.49 36.49
N HIS A 144 2.15 -18.91 37.04
CA HIS A 144 1.71 -19.12 38.42
C HIS A 144 0.24 -18.71 38.62
N GLY A 145 -0.37 -19.12 39.74
CA GLY A 145 -1.65 -18.61 40.23
C GLY A 145 -2.89 -19.04 39.44
N ARG A 146 -2.74 -19.87 38.41
CA ARG A 146 -3.82 -20.49 37.62
C ARG A 146 -3.59 -21.99 37.46
N PHE A 147 -4.63 -22.68 37.02
CA PHE A 147 -4.57 -24.08 36.64
C PHE A 147 -5.17 -24.24 35.25
N PHE A 148 -4.63 -25.18 34.47
CA PHE A 148 -5.27 -25.66 33.25
C PHE A 148 -5.95 -26.98 33.50
N ALA A 149 -7.14 -27.13 32.93
CA ALA A 149 -7.90 -28.36 33.05
C ALA A 149 -7.47 -29.30 31.92
N MET A 150 -6.89 -30.43 32.29
CA MET A 150 -6.12 -31.25 31.35
C MET A 150 -7.02 -32.25 30.62
N THR A 151 -6.66 -32.60 29.38
CA THR A 151 -7.42 -33.59 28.60
C THR A 151 -6.58 -34.78 28.15
N GLY A 152 -5.28 -34.61 27.94
CA GLY A 152 -4.42 -35.62 27.32
C GLY A 152 -4.68 -35.84 25.82
N ASN A 153 -5.57 -35.05 25.20
CA ASN A 153 -5.90 -35.20 23.79
C ASN A 153 -4.96 -34.32 22.96
N ILE A 154 -3.94 -34.91 22.35
CA ILE A 154 -2.88 -34.18 21.63
C ILE A 154 -3.42 -33.59 20.31
N VAL A 155 -3.04 -32.35 19.97
CA VAL A 155 -3.48 -31.62 18.76
C VAL A 155 -2.49 -31.75 17.58
N GLY A 156 -1.23 -32.11 17.85
CA GLY A 156 -0.16 -32.25 16.85
C GLY A 156 0.82 -33.39 17.14
N HIS A 157 2.08 -33.22 16.78
CA HIS A 157 3.11 -34.27 16.92
C HIS A 157 4.02 -34.09 18.16
N TYR A 158 4.01 -32.93 18.81
CA TYR A 158 4.82 -32.65 20.00
C TYR A 158 4.15 -33.21 21.27
N THR A 159 4.80 -34.20 21.87
CA THR A 159 4.27 -34.96 23.02
C THR A 159 5.06 -34.74 24.32
N ARG A 160 6.10 -33.90 24.30
CA ARG A 160 6.99 -33.65 25.44
C ARG A 160 7.01 -32.17 25.81
N VAL A 161 7.29 -31.87 27.07
CA VAL A 161 7.51 -30.50 27.52
C VAL A 161 8.93 -30.08 27.16
N VAL A 162 9.07 -28.97 26.44
CA VAL A 162 10.34 -28.41 25.98
C VAL A 162 10.65 -27.11 26.74
N GLU A 163 11.94 -26.83 26.95
CA GLU A 163 12.41 -25.58 27.54
C GLU A 163 12.64 -24.53 26.45
N ASP A 164 12.15 -23.31 26.67
CA ASP A 164 12.33 -22.19 25.77
C ASP A 164 13.71 -21.53 25.95
N GLU A 165 14.74 -22.23 25.50
CA GLU A 165 16.15 -21.82 25.62
C GLU A 165 16.46 -20.50 24.88
N HIS A 166 15.60 -20.11 23.93
CA HIS A 166 15.83 -18.97 23.03
C HIS A 166 14.88 -17.80 23.27
N GLY A 167 13.99 -17.87 24.27
CA GLY A 167 13.05 -16.80 24.60
C GLY A 167 11.99 -16.55 23.52
N GLN A 168 11.60 -17.58 22.77
CA GLN A 168 10.58 -17.56 21.73
C GLN A 168 9.22 -17.10 22.27
N ILE A 169 8.93 -17.42 23.54
CA ILE A 169 7.73 -16.94 24.21
C ILE A 169 7.68 -15.40 24.30
N GLY A 170 8.83 -14.74 24.30
CA GLY A 170 8.96 -13.28 24.21
C GLY A 170 8.37 -12.69 22.94
N TYR A 171 8.58 -13.36 21.80
CA TYR A 171 8.01 -12.96 20.52
C TYR A 171 6.48 -13.12 20.51
N LEU A 172 6.00 -14.30 20.91
CA LEU A 172 4.55 -14.59 20.96
C LEU A 172 3.83 -13.68 21.94
N HIS A 173 4.43 -13.42 23.10
CA HIS A 173 3.93 -12.47 24.09
C HIS A 173 3.85 -11.05 23.51
N ASN A 174 4.88 -10.58 22.80
CA ASN A 174 4.86 -9.24 22.21
C ASN A 174 3.81 -9.09 21.09
N LYS A 175 3.66 -10.10 20.25
CA LYS A 175 2.72 -10.11 19.12
C LYS A 175 1.26 -10.19 19.60
N TYR A 176 0.98 -11.12 20.51
CA TYR A 176 -0.40 -11.45 20.89
C TYR A 176 -0.86 -10.79 22.19
N ILE A 177 0.06 -10.47 23.12
CA ILE A 177 -0.27 -9.96 24.45
C ILE A 177 0.14 -8.49 24.65
N SER A 178 1.37 -8.10 24.34
CA SER A 178 1.84 -6.71 24.58
C SER A 178 1.25 -5.72 23.56
N LYS A 179 1.16 -4.44 23.97
CA LYS A 179 1.14 -3.31 23.04
C LYS A 179 2.61 -2.92 22.87
N SER A 180 3.07 -2.81 21.62
CA SER A 180 4.47 -2.61 21.24
C SER A 180 5.26 -1.75 22.23
N GLU A 181 6.29 -2.34 22.85
CA GLU A 181 7.40 -1.59 23.42
C GLU A 181 8.65 -1.86 22.58
N VAL A 182 9.29 -0.74 22.24
CA VAL A 182 10.55 -0.62 21.52
C VAL A 182 11.68 -1.14 22.41
N VAL A 183 12.58 -1.94 21.82
CA VAL A 183 13.79 -2.46 22.46
C VAL A 183 14.65 -1.30 22.97
N LYS A 184 15.05 -1.39 24.23
CA LYS A 184 15.96 -0.47 24.93
C LYS A 184 17.36 -0.50 24.32
N ALA A 185 17.91 0.67 24.01
CA ALA A 185 19.34 0.93 24.14
C ALA A 185 19.56 1.83 25.37
N SER A 186 20.55 1.45 26.18
CA SER A 186 20.89 2.04 27.48
C SER A 186 21.54 3.42 27.40
N THR A 187 21.15 4.36 28.27
CA THR A 187 22.04 5.14 29.18
C THR A 187 21.22 5.91 30.24
N ALA A 188 21.84 6.13 31.40
CA ALA A 188 21.27 6.58 32.69
C ALA A 188 20.86 8.09 32.74
N PRO A 189 20.25 8.59 33.84
CA PRO A 189 19.35 9.75 33.84
C PRO A 189 19.99 11.07 34.25
N ASP A 190 19.48 12.17 33.70
CA ASP A 190 19.58 13.52 34.28
C ASP A 190 18.18 14.09 34.55
N THR A 191 18.01 14.66 35.75
CA THR A 191 16.78 15.22 36.30
C THR A 191 16.30 16.47 35.54
N PRO A 192 15.00 16.67 35.20
CA PRO A 192 14.53 17.84 34.46
C PRO A 192 14.25 19.05 35.37
N GLN A 193 14.87 20.19 35.09
CA GLN A 193 14.39 21.52 35.52
C GLN A 193 13.20 21.95 34.61
N GLY A 194 12.14 22.43 35.25
CA GLY A 194 10.82 22.65 34.63
C GLY A 194 10.75 23.73 33.55
N VAL A 195 9.81 23.51 32.62
CA VAL A 195 9.48 24.38 31.49
C VAL A 195 8.60 25.56 31.92
N HIS A 196 8.91 26.78 31.47
CA HIS A 196 8.24 28.03 31.87
C HIS A 196 6.99 28.41 31.01
N ILE A 197 6.15 27.45 30.59
CA ILE A 197 4.90 27.72 29.82
C ILE A 197 3.64 27.63 30.70
N PRO A 198 2.66 28.55 30.57
CA PRO A 198 1.37 28.48 31.27
C PRO A 198 0.51 27.26 30.89
N GLU A 199 -0.21 26.68 31.84
CA GLU A 199 -1.06 25.49 31.64
C GLU A 199 -2.12 25.66 30.53
N ALA A 200 -2.70 26.84 30.41
CA ALA A 200 -3.71 27.14 29.38
C ALA A 200 -3.13 27.03 27.96
N GLU A 201 -1.86 27.36 27.80
CA GLU A 201 -1.16 27.27 26.52
C GLU A 201 -0.80 25.80 26.20
N ILE A 202 -0.38 25.03 27.20
CA ILE A 202 -0.14 23.58 27.08
C ILE A 202 -1.43 22.85 26.65
N ILE A 203 -2.56 23.18 27.26
CA ILE A 203 -3.87 22.61 26.89
C ILE A 203 -4.22 22.95 25.44
N GLN A 204 -4.02 24.21 25.02
CA GLN A 204 -4.34 24.67 23.68
C GLN A 204 -3.49 23.95 22.61
N ILE A 205 -2.19 23.81 22.87
CA ILE A 205 -1.24 23.10 22.01
C ILE A 205 -1.61 21.62 21.91
N ALA A 206 -1.81 20.97 23.05
CA ALA A 206 -2.17 19.55 23.10
C ALA A 206 -3.47 19.25 22.34
N CYS A 207 -4.46 20.15 22.47
CA CYS A 207 -5.74 20.11 21.76
C CYS A 207 -5.63 20.27 20.23
N ASN A 208 -4.62 20.98 19.74
CA ASN A 208 -4.42 21.27 18.31
C ASN A 208 -3.43 20.31 17.62
N SER A 209 -2.74 19.44 18.37
CA SER A 209 -1.80 18.44 17.84
C SER A 209 -2.47 17.36 16.96
N LYS A 210 -1.67 16.59 16.19
CA LYS A 210 -2.13 15.45 15.36
C LYS A 210 -2.99 14.43 16.13
N ASN A 211 -2.74 14.26 17.43
CA ASN A 211 -3.52 13.40 18.33
C ASN A 211 -4.49 14.20 19.24
N GLY A 212 -4.65 15.50 18.99
CA GLY A 212 -5.36 16.44 19.86
C GLY A 212 -6.86 16.21 19.94
N MET A 213 -7.45 15.45 19.02
CA MET A 213 -8.84 14.98 19.13
C MET A 213 -9.04 14.13 20.39
N ARG A 214 -8.08 13.27 20.74
CA ARG A 214 -8.10 12.44 21.95
C ARG A 214 -7.96 13.30 23.22
N PHE A 215 -7.06 14.27 23.19
CA PHE A 215 -6.87 15.22 24.29
C PHE A 215 -8.13 16.10 24.50
N LYS A 216 -8.77 16.56 23.42
CA LYS A 216 -10.06 17.29 23.44
C LYS A 216 -11.18 16.44 24.03
N LEU A 217 -11.24 15.14 23.72
CA LEU A 217 -12.21 14.20 24.28
C LEU A 217 -12.02 14.02 25.80
N PHE A 218 -10.77 13.97 26.29
CA PHE A 218 -10.52 13.90 27.72
C PHE A 218 -10.83 15.21 28.46
N MET A 219 -10.57 16.36 27.83
CA MET A 219 -10.87 17.67 28.43
C MET A 219 -12.37 17.97 28.45
N ASN A 220 -13.11 17.70 27.37
CA ASN A 220 -14.49 18.14 27.19
C ASN A 220 -15.54 17.01 27.29
N GLY A 221 -15.13 15.74 27.39
CA GLY A 221 -15.99 14.56 27.48
C GLY A 221 -16.08 13.74 26.18
N GLY A 222 -16.57 12.49 26.29
CA GLY A 222 -16.78 11.58 25.15
C GLY A 222 -15.71 10.49 24.96
N TRP A 223 -15.02 10.08 26.03
CA TRP A 223 -13.97 9.05 26.00
C TRP A 223 -14.53 7.61 26.02
N ASP A 224 -15.77 7.43 26.46
CA ASP A 224 -16.44 6.13 26.71
C ASP A 224 -16.51 5.19 25.49
N PRO A 225 -16.66 5.68 24.24
CA PRO A 225 -16.65 4.80 23.06
C PRO A 225 -15.27 4.23 22.72
N PHE A 226 -14.20 4.74 23.35
CA PHE A 226 -12.81 4.46 22.97
C PHE A 226 -12.00 3.77 24.06
N TYR A 227 -12.50 3.74 25.29
CA TYR A 227 -11.85 3.09 26.42
C TYR A 227 -12.86 2.29 27.22
N ASP A 228 -12.49 1.05 27.52
CA ASP A 228 -13.35 0.10 28.23
C ASP A 228 -13.55 0.49 29.71
N SER A 229 -12.69 1.37 30.24
CA SER A 229 -12.86 1.92 31.59
C SER A 229 -12.27 3.32 31.76
N GLN A 230 -12.87 4.09 32.68
CA GLN A 230 -12.41 5.44 32.97
C GLN A 230 -10.99 5.47 33.58
N SER A 231 -10.57 4.43 34.28
CA SER A 231 -9.21 4.32 34.81
C SER A 231 -8.16 4.10 33.72
N GLU A 232 -8.54 3.47 32.62
CA GLU A 232 -7.70 3.36 31.43
C GLU A 232 -7.63 4.70 30.69
N ALA A 233 -8.75 5.42 30.60
CA ALA A 233 -8.78 6.80 30.12
C ALA A 233 -7.93 7.76 31.00
N ASP A 234 -7.97 7.60 32.33
CA ASP A 234 -7.15 8.38 33.27
C ASP A 234 -5.66 8.19 33.02
N MET A 235 -5.21 6.94 32.85
CA MET A 235 -3.80 6.62 32.59
C MET A 235 -3.38 7.08 31.19
N ALA A 236 -4.24 6.92 30.19
CA ALA A 236 -3.99 7.43 28.84
C ALA A 236 -3.85 8.96 28.84
N PHE A 237 -4.70 9.66 29.59
CA PHE A 237 -4.62 11.11 29.72
C PHE A 237 -3.42 11.56 30.56
N ALA A 238 -3.06 10.82 31.62
CA ALA A 238 -1.86 11.09 32.42
C ALA A 238 -0.56 10.92 31.60
N ASN A 239 -0.49 9.94 30.71
CA ASN A 239 0.63 9.76 29.77
C ASN A 239 0.71 10.91 28.76
N ASP A 240 -0.44 11.37 28.25
CA ASP A 240 -0.49 12.56 27.40
C ASP A 240 0.00 13.80 28.17
N LEU A 241 -0.41 13.99 29.43
CA LEU A 241 0.04 15.10 30.27
C LEU A 241 1.53 15.02 30.63
N ALA A 242 2.07 13.83 30.89
CA ALA A 242 3.50 13.63 31.18
C ALA A 242 4.37 14.08 30.00
N PHE A 243 3.93 13.77 28.78
CA PHE A 243 4.51 14.30 27.57
C PHE A 243 4.38 15.83 27.54
N TRP A 244 3.16 16.39 27.51
CA TRP A 244 2.92 17.82 27.24
C TRP A 244 3.41 18.80 28.30
N THR A 245 3.60 18.36 29.54
CA THR A 245 4.05 19.24 30.65
C THR A 245 5.54 19.14 30.96
N ASN A 246 6.29 18.39 30.13
CA ASN A 246 7.67 18.00 30.42
C ASN A 246 7.84 17.36 31.80
N ARG A 247 6.95 16.42 32.13
CA ARG A 247 6.94 15.69 33.40
C ARG A 247 6.82 16.59 34.65
N ASP A 248 6.27 17.79 34.50
CA ASP A 248 5.95 18.67 35.62
C ASP A 248 4.71 18.15 36.34
N PHE A 249 4.95 17.43 37.44
CA PHE A 249 3.91 16.80 38.25
C PHE A 249 2.79 17.78 38.66
N HIS A 250 3.14 19.01 39.02
CA HIS A 250 2.16 20.00 39.49
C HIS A 250 1.24 20.46 38.36
N LYS A 251 1.79 20.69 37.16
CA LYS A 251 0.99 21.04 35.98
C LYS A 251 0.13 19.88 35.51
N MET A 252 0.66 18.66 35.56
CA MET A 252 -0.11 17.46 35.21
C MET A 252 -1.34 17.32 36.11
N ASP A 253 -1.19 17.43 37.43
CA ASP A 253 -2.31 17.31 38.37
C ASP A 253 -3.33 18.45 38.20
N SER A 254 -2.84 19.68 38.02
CA SER A 254 -3.68 20.86 37.81
C SER A 254 -4.52 20.76 36.53
N ILE A 255 -3.94 20.31 35.40
CA ILE A 255 -4.66 20.11 34.14
C ILE A 255 -5.63 18.93 34.23
N PHE A 256 -5.23 17.82 34.87
CA PHE A 256 -6.09 16.66 35.04
C PHE A 256 -7.37 17.01 35.80
N ARG A 257 -7.26 17.79 36.87
CA ARG A 257 -8.40 18.26 37.68
C ARG A 257 -9.38 19.16 36.92
N ARG A 258 -8.92 19.81 35.84
CA ARG A 258 -9.77 20.63 34.97
C ARG A 258 -10.41 19.84 33.82
N SER A 259 -10.10 18.55 33.69
CA SER A 259 -10.62 17.69 32.63
C SER A 259 -11.94 17.01 33.04
N SER A 260 -12.65 16.48 32.04
CA SER A 260 -13.87 15.69 32.26
C SER A 260 -13.65 14.34 32.96
N LEU A 261 -12.38 13.91 33.10
CA LEU A 261 -12.02 12.64 33.74
C LEU A 261 -11.87 12.75 35.27
N TYR A 262 -11.75 13.97 35.80
CA TYR A 262 -11.60 14.19 37.23
C TYR A 262 -12.82 13.70 38.02
N ARG A 263 -12.56 12.97 39.11
CA ARG A 263 -13.56 12.46 40.05
C ARG A 263 -12.93 12.17 41.40
N GLU A 264 -13.75 11.95 42.42
CA GLU A 264 -13.31 11.69 43.81
C GLU A 264 -12.28 10.55 43.94
N LYS A 265 -12.29 9.59 43.00
CA LYS A 265 -11.27 8.53 42.93
C LYS A 265 -9.85 9.07 42.75
N TRP A 266 -9.67 10.23 42.12
CA TRP A 266 -8.36 10.86 41.90
C TRP A 266 -7.62 11.17 43.21
N ASP A 267 -8.37 11.62 44.22
CA ASP A 267 -7.82 11.96 45.55
C ASP A 267 -7.91 10.82 46.57
N ARG A 268 -8.41 9.66 46.15
CA ARG A 268 -8.53 8.49 47.03
C ARG A 268 -7.15 7.95 47.37
N LYS A 269 -6.89 7.77 48.67
CA LYS A 269 -5.62 7.21 49.18
C LYS A 269 -5.42 5.75 48.75
N GLN A 270 -4.24 5.46 48.22
CA GLN A 270 -3.74 4.11 47.99
C GLN A 270 -2.32 4.02 48.54
N ASN A 271 -2.08 3.01 49.37
CA ASN A 271 -0.82 2.79 50.08
C ASN A 271 -0.30 4.07 50.80
N GLN A 272 0.79 4.66 50.30
CA GLN A 272 1.47 5.84 50.86
C GLN A 272 1.21 7.14 50.08
N SER A 273 0.35 7.13 49.04
CA SER A 273 -0.02 8.32 48.25
C SER A 273 -1.49 8.29 47.78
N THR A 274 -1.85 9.03 46.73
CA THR A 274 -3.21 9.02 46.13
C THR A 274 -3.19 8.34 44.77
N TYR A 275 -4.32 7.76 44.34
CA TYR A 275 -4.47 7.15 43.01
C TYR A 275 -4.03 8.10 41.88
N GLY A 276 -4.37 9.39 41.97
CA GLY A 276 -3.89 10.40 41.03
C GLY A 276 -2.37 10.58 41.08
N THR A 277 -1.79 10.64 42.27
CA THR A 277 -0.33 10.76 42.45
C THR A 277 0.41 9.56 41.87
N GLU A 278 -0.02 8.33 42.16
CA GLU A 278 0.60 7.12 41.60
C GLU A 278 0.45 7.05 40.08
N THR A 279 -0.70 7.51 39.55
CA THR A 279 -0.97 7.55 38.11
C THR A 279 -0.06 8.55 37.39
N LEU A 280 0.12 9.76 37.93
CA LEU A 280 1.00 10.77 37.34
C LEU A 280 2.48 10.39 37.49
N GLN A 281 2.89 9.83 38.62
CA GLN A 281 4.27 9.36 38.82
C GLN A 281 4.62 8.23 37.86
N LYS A 282 3.70 7.28 37.67
CA LYS A 282 3.86 6.22 36.67
C LYS A 282 3.97 6.79 35.27
N ALA A 283 3.10 7.73 34.90
CA ALA A 283 3.17 8.40 33.61
C ALA A 283 4.49 9.18 33.40
N ILE A 284 5.03 9.81 34.44
CA ILE A 284 6.34 10.49 34.41
C ILE A 284 7.49 9.49 34.19
N MET A 285 7.44 8.35 34.88
CA MET A 285 8.45 7.30 34.77
C MET A 285 8.44 6.60 33.41
N ASP A 286 7.24 6.35 32.87
CA ASP A 286 7.05 5.63 31.60
C ASP A 286 7.16 6.57 30.38
N CYS A 287 7.10 7.89 30.61
CA CYS A 287 7.29 8.90 29.58
C CYS A 287 8.74 8.89 29.10
N THR A 288 9.01 8.34 27.91
CA THR A 288 10.35 8.25 27.32
C THR A 288 10.82 9.56 26.68
N ASN A 289 9.89 10.30 26.07
CA ASN A 289 10.11 11.62 25.48
C ASN A 289 9.13 12.63 26.08
N ALA A 290 9.57 13.85 26.30
CA ALA A 290 8.73 14.91 26.84
C ALA A 290 8.66 16.11 25.90
N PHE A 291 7.52 16.80 25.91
CA PHE A 291 7.34 18.07 25.25
C PHE A 291 8.16 19.13 25.96
N ILE A 292 9.41 19.26 25.53
CA ILE A 292 10.18 20.47 25.74
C ILE A 292 9.63 21.43 24.68
N PRO A 293 9.01 22.56 25.07
CA PRO A 293 8.71 23.56 24.10
C PRO A 293 10.04 24.01 23.53
N ARG A 294 10.28 23.66 22.26
CA ARG A 294 11.07 24.51 21.39
C ARG A 294 10.48 25.91 21.57
N GLU A 295 11.29 26.98 21.67
CA GLU A 295 10.66 28.30 21.62
C GLU A 295 9.78 28.26 20.37
N ARG A 296 8.53 28.61 20.67
CA ARG A 296 7.33 28.15 19.99
C ARG A 296 7.61 28.05 18.48
N ASP A 297 7.46 26.86 17.92
CA ASP A 297 7.51 26.60 16.46
C ASP A 297 6.58 25.46 16.15
N GLU A 298 5.32 25.82 15.96
CA GLU A 298 4.26 24.89 15.64
C GLU A 298 3.85 24.97 14.17
N GLU A 299 3.49 23.79 13.67
CA GLU A 299 2.71 23.48 12.46
C GLU A 299 3.44 23.31 11.12
N PHE A 300 3.26 22.12 10.53
CA PHE A 300 3.68 21.60 9.22
C PHE A 300 4.88 20.63 9.22
N ASN A 301 4.56 19.34 9.27
CA ASN A 301 5.45 18.26 8.81
C ASN A 301 5.52 18.31 7.28
N LEU A 302 6.42 19.15 6.75
CA LEU A 302 7.31 18.65 5.71
C LEU A 302 8.20 17.62 6.40
N TYR A 303 8.35 16.43 5.82
CA TYR A 303 9.31 15.50 6.37
C TYR A 303 10.69 15.99 5.91
N VAL A 304 11.33 16.79 6.76
CA VAL A 304 12.77 16.92 6.79
C VAL A 304 13.22 15.82 7.76
N GLN A 305 14.00 14.84 7.30
CA GLN A 305 14.67 13.93 8.22
C GLN A 305 15.68 14.76 9.03
N GLU A 306 15.70 14.63 10.36
CA GLU A 306 16.63 15.36 11.25
C GLU A 306 18.11 14.95 11.08
N HIS A 307 18.47 14.20 10.03
CA HIS A 307 19.85 13.83 9.73
C HIS A 307 20.54 14.67 8.64
N ASP A 308 19.86 15.64 8.02
CA ASP A 308 20.48 16.56 7.04
C ASP A 308 20.67 18.00 7.53
N VAL A 309 20.62 18.25 8.85
CA VAL A 309 21.10 19.54 9.37
C VAL A 309 22.62 19.54 9.33
N LYS A 310 23.20 19.95 8.19
CA LYS A 310 24.58 20.45 8.16
C LYS A 310 24.73 21.42 9.32
N THR A 311 25.74 21.19 10.15
CA THR A 311 26.21 22.16 11.15
C THR A 311 26.29 23.53 10.50
N ILE A 312 25.32 24.39 10.80
CA ILE A 312 25.27 25.75 10.26
C ILE A 312 26.46 26.47 10.88
N GLU A 313 27.51 26.73 10.10
CA GLU A 313 28.44 27.82 10.39
C GLU A 313 27.58 29.05 10.69
N LYS A 314 27.83 29.74 11.82
CA LYS A 314 27.01 30.88 12.27
C LYS A 314 26.90 31.93 11.15
N LYS A 315 25.84 31.83 10.35
CA LYS A 315 25.49 32.78 9.30
C LYS A 315 24.63 33.88 9.90
N PHE A 316 25.01 35.11 9.61
CA PHE A 316 24.24 36.28 9.98
C PHE A 316 23.41 36.73 8.78
N TYR A 317 22.12 36.92 9.01
CA TYR A 317 21.17 37.32 7.98
C TYR A 317 20.80 38.80 8.15
N SER A 318 20.67 39.52 7.04
CA SER A 318 20.18 40.91 7.04
C SER A 318 18.74 41.02 7.57
N TYR A 319 18.37 42.22 8.06
CA TYR A 319 17.01 42.56 8.50
C TYR A 319 16.18 43.17 7.37
N ASP A 320 16.07 42.42 6.28
CA ASP A 320 15.30 42.77 5.09
C ASP A 320 14.65 41.52 4.46
N ASP A 321 14.03 41.68 3.29
CA ASP A 321 13.31 40.60 2.63
C ASP A 321 14.27 39.53 2.08
N THR A 322 15.49 39.92 1.68
CA THR A 322 16.55 39.01 1.23
C THR A 322 17.07 38.16 2.38
N GLY A 323 17.32 38.75 3.54
CA GLY A 323 17.73 38.01 4.74
C GLY A 323 16.62 37.09 5.25
N ASN A 324 15.35 37.46 5.09
CA ASN A 324 14.22 36.57 5.37
C ASN A 324 14.16 35.38 4.39
N ALA A 325 14.40 35.62 3.09
CA ALA A 325 14.48 34.55 2.10
C ALA A 325 15.63 33.59 2.39
N GLN A 326 16.81 34.11 2.76
CA GLN A 326 17.96 33.29 3.17
C GLN A 326 17.66 32.42 4.39
N ARG A 327 16.95 32.94 5.39
CA ARG A 327 16.49 32.14 6.55
C ARG A 327 15.57 31.00 6.13
N LEU A 328 14.66 31.28 5.18
CA LEU A 328 13.74 30.28 4.65
C LEU A 328 14.50 29.21 3.86
N THR A 329 15.43 29.60 2.98
CA THR A 329 16.21 28.67 2.15
C THR A 329 17.17 27.84 2.98
N ASP A 330 17.86 28.42 3.97
CA ASP A 330 18.82 27.67 4.78
C ASP A 330 18.12 26.68 5.72
N ARG A 331 16.87 26.94 6.10
CA ARG A 331 16.10 26.07 7.02
C ARG A 331 15.24 25.02 6.31
N TYR A 332 14.65 25.37 5.18
CA TYR A 332 13.67 24.51 4.48
C TYR A 332 14.04 24.25 3.02
N GLY A 333 15.18 24.75 2.54
CA GLY A 333 15.59 24.68 1.15
C GLY A 333 15.79 23.26 0.62
N GLU A 334 15.90 22.24 1.46
CA GLU A 334 15.99 20.85 0.99
C GLU A 334 14.62 20.23 0.68
N VAL A 335 13.55 20.80 1.21
CA VAL A 335 12.19 20.22 1.16
C VAL A 335 11.19 21.09 0.43
N ILE A 336 11.60 22.21 -0.16
CA ILE A 336 10.74 23.04 -1.01
C ILE A 336 11.41 23.36 -2.33
N ARG A 337 10.62 23.43 -3.39
CA ARG A 337 11.06 23.82 -4.73
C ARG A 337 9.99 24.66 -5.42
N TYR A 338 10.39 25.56 -6.29
CA TYR A 338 9.48 26.40 -7.06
C TYR A 338 9.60 26.13 -8.55
N SER A 339 8.47 25.90 -9.21
CA SER A 339 8.43 25.76 -10.67
C SER A 339 7.95 27.04 -11.31
N TYR A 340 8.83 27.72 -12.05
CA TYR A 340 8.47 28.91 -12.84
C TYR A 340 7.51 28.58 -14.00
N ILE A 341 7.59 27.36 -14.54
CA ILE A 341 6.70 26.91 -15.64
C ILE A 341 5.28 26.72 -15.12
N ARG A 342 5.12 25.98 -14.00
CA ARG A 342 3.80 25.73 -13.39
C ARG A 342 3.34 26.85 -12.44
N LYS A 343 4.19 27.84 -12.18
CA LYS A 343 3.97 28.97 -11.26
C LYS A 343 3.46 28.51 -9.88
N ASN A 344 4.07 27.46 -9.35
CA ASN A 344 3.65 26.88 -8.08
C ASN A 344 4.83 26.28 -7.31
N TRP A 345 4.67 26.23 -5.99
CA TRP A 345 5.59 25.60 -5.06
C TRP A 345 5.29 24.11 -4.90
N TYR A 346 6.35 23.35 -4.62
CA TYR A 346 6.31 21.96 -4.24
C TYR A 346 6.96 21.82 -2.88
N PHE A 347 6.45 20.88 -2.09
CA PHE A 347 7.06 20.50 -0.83
C PHE A 347 7.24 19.00 -0.73
N TYR A 348 8.30 18.57 -0.04
CA TYR A 348 8.60 17.18 0.19
C TYR A 348 7.89 16.66 1.45
N ASN A 349 7.13 15.58 1.29
CA ASN A 349 6.40 14.93 2.38
C ASN A 349 7.11 13.67 2.90
N GLY A 350 8.40 13.49 2.64
CA GLY A 350 9.18 12.35 3.17
C GLY A 350 9.18 11.14 2.29
N LYS A 351 8.35 11.14 1.24
CA LYS A 351 8.32 10.12 0.21
C LYS A 351 8.20 10.71 -1.20
N THR A 352 7.45 11.80 -1.35
CA THR A 352 7.20 12.47 -2.63
C THR A 352 7.15 13.99 -2.51
N TRP A 353 7.36 14.65 -3.64
CA TRP A 353 7.13 16.07 -3.85
C TRP A 353 5.68 16.33 -4.24
N ILE A 354 5.00 17.20 -3.49
CA ILE A 354 3.58 17.51 -3.64
C ILE A 354 3.40 19.00 -3.93
N LEU A 355 2.49 19.33 -4.84
CA LEU A 355 2.08 20.70 -5.14
C LEU A 355 1.48 21.38 -3.90
N ASP A 356 1.85 22.63 -3.65
CA ASP A 356 1.18 23.45 -2.64
C ASP A 356 -0.20 23.90 -3.14
N GLN A 357 -1.23 23.25 -2.60
CA GLN A 357 -2.64 23.60 -2.83
C GLN A 357 -3.34 24.10 -1.55
N GLN A 358 -2.62 24.08 -0.42
CA GLN A 358 -3.19 24.36 0.91
C GLN A 358 -2.55 25.59 1.57
N GLY A 359 -1.62 26.26 0.88
CA GLY A 359 -0.89 27.42 1.40
C GLY A 359 0.25 27.04 2.35
N MET A 360 0.83 25.84 2.19
CA MET A 360 1.95 25.32 2.98
C MET A 360 3.11 26.31 3.06
N MET A 361 3.42 27.00 1.96
CA MET A 361 4.49 28.00 1.94
C MET A 361 4.27 29.16 2.90
N LYS A 362 3.02 29.59 3.11
CA LYS A 362 2.71 30.64 4.09
C LYS A 362 2.96 30.16 5.52
N ASN A 363 2.73 28.89 5.77
CA ASN A 363 2.93 28.33 7.10
C ASN A 363 4.43 28.09 7.37
N ILE A 364 5.20 27.69 6.36
CA ILE A 364 6.67 27.66 6.45
C ILE A 364 7.20 29.07 6.75
N ALA A 365 6.69 30.09 6.06
CA ALA A 365 7.03 31.49 6.33
C ALA A 365 6.73 31.90 7.79
N ASP A 366 5.61 31.45 8.36
CA ASP A 366 5.27 31.71 9.76
C ASP A 366 6.27 31.10 10.74
N LYS A 367 6.67 29.85 10.51
CA LYS A 367 7.71 29.17 11.30
C LYS A 367 9.08 29.83 11.19
N VAL A 368 9.47 30.31 10.01
CA VAL A 368 10.73 31.07 9.86
C VAL A 368 10.73 32.30 10.76
N ILE A 369 9.60 33.01 10.84
CA ILE A 369 9.45 34.20 11.69
C ILE A 369 9.39 33.82 13.18
N GLU A 370 8.81 32.67 13.52
CA GLU A 370 8.78 32.18 14.89
C GLU A 370 10.19 31.86 15.41
N LYS A 371 10.95 31.10 14.61
CA LYS A 371 12.36 30.76 14.88
C LYS A 371 13.31 31.94 14.90
N MET A 372 13.01 33.02 14.20
CA MET A 372 13.85 34.22 14.17
C MET A 372 14.03 34.85 15.56
N LYS A 373 13.13 34.56 16.52
CA LYS A 373 13.28 35.01 17.92
C LYS A 373 14.46 34.36 18.64
N GLU A 374 14.80 33.14 18.26
CA GLU A 374 15.85 32.32 18.87
C GLU A 374 17.24 32.63 18.28
N GLU A 375 17.33 33.48 17.25
CA GLU A 375 18.57 33.75 16.53
C GLU A 375 19.57 34.56 17.37
N PRO A 376 20.87 34.19 17.36
CA PRO A 376 21.89 34.97 18.03
C PRO A 376 22.03 36.34 17.38
N ILE A 377 22.04 37.38 18.20
CA ILE A 377 22.17 38.76 17.75
C ILE A 377 23.63 39.00 17.37
N TYR A 378 23.86 39.43 16.13
CA TYR A 378 25.14 40.00 15.74
C TYR A 378 25.30 41.39 16.33
N VAL A 379 26.39 41.63 17.04
CA VAL A 379 26.77 42.96 17.53
C VAL A 379 28.10 43.29 16.88
N ALA A 380 28.10 44.27 15.96
CA ALA A 380 29.33 44.74 15.35
C ALA A 380 30.20 45.48 16.37
N GLU A 381 31.52 45.50 16.18
CA GLU A 381 32.43 46.24 17.07
C GLU A 381 32.04 47.73 17.11
N GLY A 382 31.70 48.21 18.32
CA GLY A 382 31.30 49.60 18.55
C GLY A 382 29.79 49.87 18.56
N GLU A 383 28.94 48.85 18.32
CA GLU A 383 27.48 48.98 18.44
C GLU A 383 26.96 48.49 19.79
N ASP A 384 25.89 49.14 20.29
CA ASP A 384 25.23 48.78 21.54
C ASP A 384 24.32 47.55 21.33
N GLU A 385 24.52 46.51 22.13
CA GLU A 385 23.72 45.28 22.13
C GLU A 385 22.21 45.57 22.29
N THR A 386 21.85 46.61 23.05
CA THR A 386 20.46 47.01 23.26
C THR A 386 19.81 47.59 22.01
N ASP A 387 20.57 48.28 21.16
CA ASP A 387 20.06 48.83 19.90
C ASP A 387 19.87 47.74 18.84
N MET A 388 20.76 46.75 18.81
CA MET A 388 20.59 45.58 17.95
C MET A 388 19.41 44.70 18.37
N LYS A 389 19.14 44.56 19.68
CA LYS A 389 17.92 43.93 20.20
C LYS A 389 16.65 44.66 19.74
N LYS A 390 16.64 45.99 19.77
CA LYS A 390 15.50 46.79 19.27
C LYS A 390 15.31 46.62 17.77
N ALA A 391 16.39 46.60 16.99
CA ALA A 391 16.35 46.39 15.55
C ALA A 391 15.74 45.03 15.19
N LEU A 392 16.18 43.95 15.85
CA LEU A 392 15.62 42.61 15.69
C LEU A 392 14.13 42.57 16.05
N HIS A 393 13.74 43.16 17.19
CA HIS A 393 12.33 43.22 17.61
C HIS A 393 11.45 43.97 16.59
N LYS A 394 11.96 45.07 16.04
CA LYS A 394 11.28 45.84 14.98
C LYS A 394 11.13 45.02 13.70
N HIS A 395 12.16 44.28 13.30
CA HIS A 395 12.15 43.39 12.13
C HIS A 395 11.21 42.20 12.30
N LEU A 396 11.18 41.58 13.47
CA LEU A 396 10.22 40.52 13.82
C LEU A 396 8.78 41.02 13.70
N LYS A 397 8.49 42.21 14.25
CA LYS A 397 7.15 42.81 14.19
C LYS A 397 6.71 43.12 12.77
N SER A 398 7.60 43.65 11.92
CA SER A 398 7.28 43.94 10.52
C SER A 398 7.13 42.65 9.68
N SER A 399 7.96 41.64 9.94
CA SER A 399 7.97 40.37 9.19
C SER A 399 6.69 39.56 9.34
N ARG A 400 5.94 39.73 10.45
CA ARG A 400 4.59 39.14 10.65
C ARG A 400 3.53 39.67 9.68
N GLY A 401 3.77 40.78 9.01
CA GLY A 401 2.85 41.33 8.02
C GLY A 401 2.74 40.46 6.77
N SER A 402 1.53 40.32 6.21
CA SER A 402 1.27 39.50 5.02
C SER A 402 2.16 39.86 3.82
N GLN A 403 2.43 41.16 3.62
CA GLN A 403 3.32 41.62 2.55
C GLN A 403 4.75 41.09 2.71
N LYS A 404 5.29 41.13 3.93
CA LYS A 404 6.66 40.68 4.21
C LYS A 404 6.80 39.16 4.09
N LYS A 405 5.80 38.39 4.51
CA LYS A 405 5.73 36.94 4.25
C LYS A 405 5.72 36.64 2.75
N THR A 406 4.91 37.38 2.00
CA THR A 406 4.81 37.23 0.54
C THR A 406 6.13 37.57 -0.14
N ASN A 407 6.79 38.65 0.27
CA ASN A 407 8.10 39.03 -0.25
C ASN A 407 9.16 37.96 0.05
N MET A 408 9.25 37.47 1.29
CA MET A 408 10.17 36.39 1.65
C MET A 408 10.00 35.14 0.78
N ILE A 409 8.74 34.71 0.55
CA ILE A 409 8.45 33.56 -0.32
C ILE A 409 8.89 33.86 -1.76
N LYS A 410 8.51 35.02 -2.31
CA LYS A 410 8.87 35.41 -3.69
C LYS A 410 10.36 35.52 -3.92
N GLU A 411 11.09 36.13 -2.98
CA GLU A 411 12.54 36.24 -3.03
C GLU A 411 13.22 34.87 -2.93
N SER A 412 12.55 33.85 -2.40
CA SER A 412 13.10 32.48 -2.34
C SER A 412 12.92 31.69 -3.64
N GLU A 413 12.05 32.13 -4.57
CA GLU A 413 11.71 31.40 -5.80
C GLU A 413 12.93 31.11 -6.69
N HIS A 414 13.82 32.09 -6.85
CA HIS A 414 14.99 31.99 -7.75
C HIS A 414 16.15 31.18 -7.15
N VAL A 415 16.13 30.99 -5.82
CA VAL A 415 17.14 30.22 -5.08
C VAL A 415 16.80 28.73 -5.11
N LEU A 416 15.51 28.38 -5.18
CA LEU A 416 15.01 27.01 -5.11
C LEU A 416 14.24 26.59 -6.38
N PRO A 417 14.77 26.83 -7.59
CA PRO A 417 14.06 26.50 -8.82
C PRO A 417 14.00 24.99 -9.03
N ILE A 418 12.94 24.53 -9.68
CA ILE A 418 12.85 23.20 -10.30
C ILE A 418 12.10 23.27 -11.62
N GLN A 419 12.63 22.57 -12.62
CA GLN A 419 11.99 22.38 -13.90
C GLN A 419 11.09 21.14 -13.87
N PRO A 420 9.94 21.15 -14.55
CA PRO A 420 9.03 19.99 -14.60
C PRO A 420 9.71 18.67 -15.02
N HIS A 421 10.70 18.72 -15.92
CA HIS A 421 11.40 17.53 -16.42
C HIS A 421 12.40 16.92 -15.43
N GLU A 422 12.69 17.58 -14.31
CA GLU A 422 13.54 17.04 -13.25
C GLU A 422 12.77 16.07 -12.34
N PHE A 423 11.44 16.18 -12.30
CA PHE A 423 10.58 15.26 -11.57
C PHE A 423 10.46 13.92 -12.29
N ASP A 424 10.49 12.82 -11.52
CA ASP A 424 10.30 11.45 -12.00
C ASP A 424 11.18 11.10 -13.23
N CYS A 425 12.38 11.70 -13.31
CA CYS A 425 13.21 11.70 -14.51
C CYS A 425 13.95 10.38 -14.76
N ASP A 426 14.21 9.61 -13.71
CA ASP A 426 14.91 8.34 -13.79
C ASP A 426 13.92 7.22 -14.17
N PRO A 427 14.07 6.60 -15.35
CA PRO A 427 13.11 5.61 -15.85
C PRO A 427 13.24 4.25 -15.15
N ASP A 428 14.39 3.94 -14.54
CA ASP A 428 14.66 2.60 -14.00
C ASP A 428 14.52 2.53 -12.47
N VAL A 429 13.95 3.57 -11.87
CA VAL A 429 13.59 3.59 -10.45
C VAL A 429 12.07 3.65 -10.26
N PHE A 430 11.63 3.05 -9.17
CA PHE A 430 10.21 2.95 -8.83
C PHE A 430 9.99 3.23 -7.34
N ASN A 431 9.29 4.33 -7.04
CA ASN A 431 9.07 4.76 -5.67
C ASN A 431 7.94 3.95 -5.00
N VAL A 432 8.17 3.47 -3.77
CA VAL A 432 7.26 2.57 -3.02
C VAL A 432 7.05 3.05 -1.57
N GLN A 433 6.10 2.48 -0.83
CA GLN A 433 5.75 3.03 0.49
C GLN A 433 6.90 3.01 1.51
N ASN A 434 7.83 2.06 1.41
CA ASN A 434 8.96 1.86 2.31
C ASN A 434 10.33 2.28 1.73
N GLY A 435 10.36 3.00 0.61
CA GLY A 435 11.60 3.50 -0.01
C GLY A 435 11.46 3.67 -1.52
N TYR A 436 12.56 3.63 -2.27
CA TYR A 436 12.53 3.50 -3.72
C TYR A 436 13.35 2.30 -4.20
N LEU A 437 12.84 1.64 -5.24
CA LEU A 437 13.47 0.49 -5.86
C LEU A 437 14.33 0.93 -7.04
N ASP A 438 15.56 0.43 -7.06
CA ASP A 438 16.31 0.30 -8.30
C ASP A 438 15.82 -0.97 -9.01
N LEU A 439 15.10 -0.80 -10.13
CA LEU A 439 14.51 -1.92 -10.85
C LEU A 439 15.56 -2.82 -11.50
N GLN A 440 16.75 -2.29 -11.82
CA GLN A 440 17.82 -3.08 -12.46
C GLN A 440 18.42 -4.09 -11.48
N THR A 441 18.56 -3.70 -10.21
CA THR A 441 19.16 -4.55 -9.17
C THR A 441 18.13 -5.22 -8.27
N GLY A 442 16.88 -4.74 -8.25
CA GLY A 442 15.86 -5.16 -7.28
C GLY A 442 16.09 -4.62 -5.87
N LYS A 443 17.06 -3.71 -5.68
CA LYS A 443 17.44 -3.23 -4.35
C LYS A 443 16.52 -2.11 -3.88
N LEU A 444 16.01 -2.24 -2.66
CA LEU A 444 15.29 -1.19 -1.94
C LEU A 444 16.28 -0.23 -1.26
N ASN A 445 16.10 1.07 -1.51
CA ASN A 445 16.83 2.15 -0.87
C ASN A 445 15.87 3.02 -0.05
N GLU A 446 16.38 3.72 0.95
CA GLU A 446 15.59 4.69 1.72
C GLU A 446 15.10 5.84 0.84
N HIS A 447 14.02 6.50 1.26
CA HIS A 447 13.50 7.66 0.54
C HIS A 447 14.54 8.77 0.43
N ASP A 448 14.67 9.33 -0.77
CA ASP A 448 15.66 10.35 -1.11
C ASP A 448 14.96 11.55 -1.79
N ASN A 449 15.03 12.72 -1.16
CA ASN A 449 14.39 13.94 -1.66
C ASN A 449 15.06 14.44 -2.96
N THR A 450 16.31 14.07 -3.23
CA THR A 450 17.08 14.48 -4.41
C THR A 450 16.69 13.71 -5.67
N LYS A 451 15.91 12.62 -5.53
CA LYS A 451 15.33 11.88 -6.66
C LYS A 451 14.08 12.52 -7.25
N PHE A 452 13.53 13.54 -6.61
CA PHE A 452 12.39 14.32 -7.10
C PHE A 452 11.18 13.48 -7.55
N PHE A 453 10.84 12.43 -6.79
CA PHE A 453 9.63 11.65 -7.07
C PHE A 453 8.37 12.46 -6.78
N THR A 454 7.46 12.60 -7.75
CA THR A 454 6.08 13.05 -7.50
C THR A 454 5.11 11.89 -7.43
N LYS A 455 5.57 10.71 -7.88
CA LYS A 455 4.81 9.48 -7.95
C LYS A 455 5.30 8.45 -6.92
N ILE A 456 4.42 7.56 -6.53
CA ILE A 456 4.63 6.49 -5.56
C ILE A 456 3.58 5.38 -5.74
N SER A 457 4.04 4.13 -5.62
CA SER A 457 3.20 2.95 -5.50
C SER A 457 2.35 3.01 -4.22
N ALA A 458 1.17 2.38 -4.23
CA ALA A 458 0.35 2.25 -3.02
C ALA A 458 0.89 1.18 -2.04
N VAL A 459 1.92 0.43 -2.43
CA VAL A 459 2.33 -0.82 -1.78
C VAL A 459 3.78 -0.71 -1.29
N GLU A 460 4.11 -1.44 -0.23
CA GLU A 460 5.48 -1.64 0.22
C GLU A 460 6.15 -2.78 -0.57
N TYR A 461 7.43 -2.65 -0.87
CA TYR A 461 8.19 -3.73 -1.49
C TYR A 461 8.77 -4.69 -0.45
N THR A 462 8.67 -5.99 -0.73
CA THR A 462 9.44 -7.03 -0.04
C THR A 462 9.68 -8.20 -0.98
N ASP A 463 10.89 -8.75 -0.93
CA ASP A 463 11.35 -9.94 -1.63
C ASP A 463 11.10 -11.24 -0.83
N LYS A 464 10.45 -11.15 0.33
CA LYS A 464 10.26 -12.26 1.28
C LYS A 464 8.87 -12.89 1.26
N MET A 465 8.04 -12.51 0.29
CA MET A 465 6.65 -12.98 0.19
C MET A 465 6.39 -13.57 -1.18
N ASP A 466 5.69 -14.69 -1.20
CA ASP A 466 5.19 -15.33 -2.41
C ASP A 466 3.75 -14.89 -2.73
N CYS A 467 3.33 -15.04 -3.99
CA CYS A 467 1.98 -14.71 -4.47
C CYS A 467 1.26 -15.95 -5.08
N PRO A 468 1.01 -17.02 -4.29
CA PRO A 468 0.42 -18.25 -4.81
C PRO A 468 -0.98 -18.03 -5.40
N LEU A 469 -1.84 -17.22 -4.76
CA LEU A 469 -3.19 -16.96 -5.27
C LEU A 469 -3.16 -16.15 -6.57
N TRP A 470 -2.22 -15.21 -6.70
CA TRP A 470 -1.98 -14.51 -7.96
C TRP A 470 -1.56 -15.46 -9.07
N MET A 471 -0.63 -16.39 -8.79
CA MET A 471 -0.20 -17.37 -9.77
C MET A 471 -1.33 -18.33 -10.16
N GLU A 472 -2.11 -18.82 -9.20
CA GLU A 472 -3.31 -19.62 -9.47
C GLU A 472 -4.32 -18.86 -10.34
N PHE A 473 -4.55 -17.58 -10.03
CA PHE A 473 -5.41 -16.71 -10.83
C PHE A 473 -4.92 -16.58 -12.27
N LEU A 474 -3.61 -16.35 -12.48
CA LEU A 474 -3.02 -16.28 -13.83
C LEU A 474 -3.13 -17.62 -14.57
N HIS A 475 -2.84 -18.74 -13.90
CA HIS A 475 -3.03 -20.08 -14.49
C HIS A 475 -4.49 -20.33 -14.86
N GLN A 476 -5.44 -19.87 -14.05
CA GLN A 476 -6.86 -20.01 -14.33
C GLN A 476 -7.31 -19.20 -15.56
N ILE A 477 -6.94 -17.92 -15.65
CA ILE A 477 -7.44 -17.04 -16.73
C ILE A 477 -6.75 -17.29 -18.07
N PHE A 478 -5.57 -17.91 -18.06
CA PHE A 478 -4.79 -18.26 -19.25
C PHE A 478 -4.74 -19.76 -19.54
N ASP A 479 -5.59 -20.56 -18.91
CA ASP A 479 -5.70 -22.02 -19.10
C ASP A 479 -4.34 -22.75 -19.00
N GLY A 480 -3.52 -22.35 -18.02
CA GLY A 480 -2.20 -22.91 -17.79
C GLY A 480 -1.14 -22.55 -18.82
N ASN A 481 -1.40 -21.61 -19.74
CA ASN A 481 -0.42 -21.20 -20.77
C ASN A 481 0.78 -20.44 -20.16
N GLN A 482 1.82 -21.19 -19.82
CA GLN A 482 3.02 -20.67 -19.16
C GLN A 482 3.74 -19.56 -19.95
N LYS A 483 3.84 -19.71 -21.28
CA LYS A 483 4.50 -18.69 -22.13
C LYS A 483 3.76 -17.35 -22.11
N LEU A 484 2.44 -17.40 -22.05
CA LEU A 484 1.61 -16.20 -21.94
C LEU A 484 1.74 -15.58 -20.55
N ILE A 485 1.74 -16.39 -19.48
CA ILE A 485 1.95 -15.91 -18.10
C ILE A 485 3.31 -15.20 -17.95
N GLU A 486 4.38 -15.78 -18.48
CA GLU A 486 5.72 -15.18 -18.48
C GLU A 486 5.79 -13.88 -19.31
N TYR A 487 5.09 -13.84 -20.45
CA TYR A 487 4.93 -12.61 -21.23
C TYR A 487 4.20 -11.53 -20.42
N MET A 488 3.13 -11.89 -19.71
CA MET A 488 2.40 -10.95 -18.83
C MET A 488 3.28 -10.45 -17.69
N GLN A 489 4.10 -11.30 -17.08
CA GLN A 489 5.06 -10.89 -16.05
C GLN A 489 6.03 -9.84 -16.58
N ARG A 490 6.63 -10.08 -17.75
CA ARG A 490 7.52 -9.12 -18.41
C ARG A 490 6.82 -7.83 -18.82
N ALA A 491 5.58 -7.91 -19.32
CA ALA A 491 4.80 -6.74 -19.71
C ALA A 491 4.44 -5.84 -18.50
N VAL A 492 4.06 -6.44 -17.37
CA VAL A 492 3.80 -5.70 -16.12
C VAL A 492 5.10 -5.15 -15.54
N GLY A 493 6.19 -5.93 -15.55
CA GLY A 493 7.50 -5.46 -15.10
C GLY A 493 8.05 -4.31 -15.96
N TYR A 494 7.98 -4.42 -17.28
CA TYR A 494 8.26 -3.33 -18.21
C TYR A 494 7.38 -2.10 -17.91
N SER A 495 6.15 -2.31 -17.44
CA SER A 495 5.26 -1.23 -17.00
C SER A 495 5.79 -0.44 -15.81
N LEU A 496 6.57 -1.03 -14.90
CA LEU A 496 7.16 -0.31 -13.75
C LEU A 496 8.14 0.79 -14.19
N SER A 497 8.84 0.60 -15.32
CA SER A 497 9.86 1.52 -15.80
C SER A 497 9.27 2.68 -16.60
N GLY A 498 10.07 3.73 -16.81
CA GLY A 498 9.76 4.83 -17.72
C GLY A 498 10.06 4.54 -19.19
N SER A 499 10.61 3.37 -19.51
CA SER A 499 11.05 3.06 -20.87
C SER A 499 9.84 2.84 -21.80
N THR A 500 9.96 3.34 -23.02
CA THR A 500 9.04 3.13 -24.15
C THR A 500 9.72 2.40 -25.32
N GLU A 501 10.88 1.77 -25.10
CA GLU A 501 11.71 1.13 -26.14
C GLU A 501 10.97 0.08 -26.96
N GLU A 502 10.06 -0.68 -26.36
CA GLU A 502 9.26 -1.70 -27.05
C GLU A 502 8.13 -1.09 -27.89
N GLN A 503 7.75 0.17 -27.62
CA GLN A 503 6.67 0.89 -28.27
C GLN A 503 5.32 0.14 -28.27
N MET A 504 4.94 -0.44 -27.12
CA MET A 504 3.78 -1.34 -27.02
C MET A 504 2.56 -0.72 -26.36
N MET A 505 1.40 -1.10 -26.87
CA MET A 505 0.07 -0.97 -26.31
C MET A 505 -0.51 -2.38 -26.13
N PHE A 506 -0.93 -2.69 -24.91
CA PHE A 506 -1.48 -3.98 -24.52
C PHE A 506 -3.02 -3.91 -24.57
N ILE A 507 -3.63 -4.78 -25.39
CA ILE A 507 -5.08 -4.88 -25.54
C ILE A 507 -5.52 -6.21 -24.94
N LEU A 508 -6.20 -6.15 -23.80
CA LEU A 508 -6.81 -7.31 -23.16
C LEU A 508 -8.17 -7.56 -23.81
N TYR A 509 -8.24 -8.61 -24.63
CA TYR A 509 -9.40 -8.93 -25.45
C TYR A 509 -10.10 -10.20 -24.97
N GLY A 510 -11.42 -10.18 -24.85
CA GLY A 510 -12.21 -11.40 -24.66
C GLY A 510 -13.62 -11.11 -24.19
N ASN A 511 -14.49 -12.10 -24.19
CA ASN A 511 -15.89 -11.93 -23.79
C ASN A 511 -16.00 -11.98 -22.25
N GLY A 512 -16.79 -11.08 -21.64
CA GLY A 512 -16.80 -10.86 -20.18
C GLY A 512 -16.88 -12.11 -19.29
N ARG A 513 -16.49 -11.93 -18.01
CA ARG A 513 -16.29 -13.00 -16.98
C ARG A 513 -15.06 -13.89 -17.23
N ASN A 514 -13.95 -13.25 -17.61
CA ASN A 514 -12.67 -13.89 -17.90
C ASN A 514 -11.50 -13.34 -17.06
N GLY A 515 -11.76 -12.46 -16.08
CA GLY A 515 -10.73 -11.97 -15.17
C GLY A 515 -9.98 -10.70 -15.62
N LYS A 516 -10.23 -10.16 -16.83
CA LYS A 516 -9.59 -8.93 -17.35
C LYS A 516 -9.62 -7.75 -16.36
N SER A 517 -10.81 -7.45 -15.83
CA SER A 517 -10.99 -6.34 -14.89
C SER A 517 -10.27 -6.58 -13.57
N VAL A 518 -10.28 -7.82 -13.06
CA VAL A 518 -9.57 -8.16 -11.81
C VAL A 518 -8.06 -8.01 -11.99
N PHE A 519 -7.52 -8.47 -13.12
CA PHE A 519 -6.10 -8.31 -13.45
C PHE A 519 -5.69 -6.83 -13.50
N LEU A 520 -6.39 -6.01 -14.29
CA LEU A 520 -6.06 -4.58 -14.41
C LEU A 520 -6.26 -3.83 -13.10
N ASP A 521 -7.28 -4.15 -12.32
CA ASP A 521 -7.52 -3.54 -11.02
C ASP A 521 -6.36 -3.79 -10.05
N VAL A 522 -5.87 -5.04 -9.97
CA VAL A 522 -4.75 -5.42 -9.09
C VAL A 522 -3.47 -4.71 -9.53
N VAL A 523 -3.15 -4.74 -10.83
CA VAL A 523 -1.95 -4.04 -11.37
C VAL A 523 -2.06 -2.52 -11.14
N THR A 524 -3.23 -1.93 -11.38
CA THR A 524 -3.46 -0.48 -11.14
C THR A 524 -3.28 -0.13 -9.66
N GLU A 525 -3.77 -0.97 -8.74
CA GLU A 525 -3.63 -0.76 -7.30
C GLU A 525 -2.16 -0.82 -6.86
N ILE A 526 -1.36 -1.75 -7.40
CA ILE A 526 0.09 -1.81 -7.16
C ILE A 526 0.77 -0.52 -7.60
N PHE A 527 0.41 0.02 -8.76
CA PHE A 527 1.04 1.22 -9.30
C PHE A 527 0.68 2.49 -8.53
N GLY A 528 -0.37 2.49 -7.70
CA GLY A 528 -0.75 3.67 -6.93
C GLY A 528 -0.99 4.88 -7.83
N ASN A 529 -0.34 6.01 -7.55
CA ASN A 529 -0.51 7.23 -8.35
C ASN A 529 0.38 7.29 -9.62
N TYR A 530 1.19 6.26 -9.87
CA TYR A 530 1.81 6.05 -11.20
C TYR A 530 0.80 5.58 -12.25
N ALA A 531 -0.35 5.05 -11.82
CA ALA A 531 -1.42 4.65 -12.70
C ALA A 531 -2.40 5.80 -12.97
N THR A 532 -2.66 6.05 -14.25
CA THR A 532 -3.64 7.04 -14.71
C THR A 532 -4.68 6.36 -15.59
N ASN A 533 -5.95 6.72 -15.42
CA ASN A 533 -7.02 6.28 -16.32
C ASN A 533 -7.37 7.38 -17.33
N ILE A 534 -7.56 6.99 -18.59
CA ILE A 534 -8.05 7.87 -19.66
C ILE A 534 -9.36 7.37 -20.23
N GLN A 535 -10.16 8.32 -20.72
CA GLN A 535 -11.37 7.99 -21.46
C GLN A 535 -11.00 7.33 -22.80
N PRO A 536 -11.79 6.36 -23.29
CA PRO A 536 -11.50 5.70 -24.56
C PRO A 536 -11.37 6.72 -25.71
N GLN A 537 -12.19 7.78 -25.70
CA GLN A 537 -12.20 8.86 -26.68
C GLN A 537 -10.88 9.63 -26.75
N THR A 538 -10.03 9.57 -25.73
CA THR A 538 -8.72 10.24 -25.70
C THR A 538 -7.79 9.69 -26.79
N ILE A 539 -7.88 8.41 -27.13
CA ILE A 539 -7.03 7.73 -28.14
C ILE A 539 -7.78 7.38 -29.43
N MET A 540 -8.97 7.96 -29.62
CA MET A 540 -9.84 7.71 -30.78
C MET A 540 -9.90 8.92 -31.70
N VAL A 541 -10.25 8.69 -32.96
CA VAL A 541 -10.47 9.78 -33.93
C VAL A 541 -11.68 10.60 -33.51
N LYS A 542 -11.47 11.88 -33.19
CA LYS A 542 -12.53 12.84 -32.85
C LYS A 542 -13.09 13.49 -34.11
N GLN A 543 -14.42 13.61 -34.23
CA GLN A 543 -15.07 14.25 -35.39
C GLN A 543 -15.04 15.79 -35.36
N GLN A 544 -14.77 16.41 -34.20
CA GLN A 544 -14.63 17.87 -34.05
C GLN A 544 -13.53 18.17 -33.02
N SER A 545 -12.44 18.84 -33.43
CA SER A 545 -11.23 19.05 -32.62
C SER A 545 -11.02 20.53 -32.28
N SER A 546 -11.58 21.00 -31.16
CA SER A 546 -11.16 22.28 -30.55
C SER A 546 -11.06 22.25 -29.01
N GLY A 547 -11.27 21.08 -28.39
CA GLY A 547 -11.12 20.91 -26.94
C GLY A 547 -9.66 20.83 -26.50
N ALA A 548 -9.36 21.34 -25.30
CA ALA A 548 -8.06 21.17 -24.66
C ALA A 548 -7.77 19.67 -24.42
N ASN A 549 -6.54 19.22 -24.71
CA ASN A 549 -6.07 17.85 -24.45
C ASN A 549 -5.68 17.64 -22.97
N SER A 550 -6.55 18.04 -22.04
CA SER A 550 -6.29 17.94 -20.60
C SER A 550 -6.07 16.50 -20.13
N ASP A 551 -6.72 15.53 -20.77
CA ASP A 551 -6.54 14.11 -20.47
C ASP A 551 -5.12 13.64 -20.78
N ILE A 552 -4.52 14.16 -21.86
CA ILE A 552 -3.14 13.85 -22.25
C ILE A 552 -2.15 14.54 -21.29
N ALA A 553 -2.45 15.77 -20.86
CA ALA A 553 -1.62 16.49 -19.89
C ALA A 553 -1.46 15.74 -18.56
N ARG A 554 -2.49 14.99 -18.14
CA ARG A 554 -2.47 14.16 -16.91
C ARG A 554 -1.59 12.91 -17.01
N LEU A 555 -1.12 12.57 -18.22
CA LEU A 555 -0.25 11.41 -18.43
C LEU A 555 1.22 11.69 -18.10
N ASP A 556 1.58 12.95 -17.86
CA ASP A 556 2.92 13.34 -17.43
C ASP A 556 3.31 12.64 -16.11
N GLY A 557 4.48 12.00 -16.13
CA GLY A 557 5.00 11.15 -15.05
C GLY A 557 4.22 9.84 -14.78
N ALA A 558 3.22 9.47 -15.59
CA ALA A 558 2.57 8.17 -15.44
C ALA A 558 3.48 7.03 -15.91
N ARG A 559 3.27 5.81 -15.37
CA ARG A 559 3.94 4.57 -15.80
C ARG A 559 2.96 3.54 -16.37
N LEU A 560 1.72 3.56 -15.88
CA LEU A 560 0.62 2.72 -16.36
C LEU A 560 -0.55 3.60 -16.76
N VAL A 561 -1.00 3.48 -18.00
CA VAL A 561 -2.21 4.17 -18.46
C VAL A 561 -3.25 3.15 -18.84
N THR A 562 -4.38 3.19 -18.15
CA THR A 562 -5.50 2.27 -18.40
C THR A 562 -6.62 2.98 -19.15
N THR A 563 -7.30 2.24 -20.01
CA THR A 563 -8.51 2.70 -20.67
C THR A 563 -9.51 1.55 -20.80
N THR A 564 -10.79 1.89 -20.66
CA THR A 564 -11.89 0.91 -20.71
C THR A 564 -12.45 0.77 -22.12
N GLU A 565 -13.48 -0.06 -22.24
CA GLU A 565 -14.08 -0.46 -23.49
C GLU A 565 -14.58 0.75 -24.33
N PRO A 566 -14.14 0.87 -25.60
CA PRO A 566 -14.79 1.72 -26.60
C PRO A 566 -16.25 1.35 -26.80
N ASN A 567 -17.06 2.30 -27.29
CA ASN A 567 -18.26 1.88 -28.03
C ASN A 567 -17.85 1.02 -29.23
N GLU A 568 -18.69 0.07 -29.60
CA GLU A 568 -18.46 -0.75 -30.79
C GLU A 568 -18.34 0.14 -32.04
N GLY A 569 -17.42 -0.23 -32.94
CA GLY A 569 -17.20 0.49 -34.20
C GLY A 569 -16.39 1.79 -34.08
N VAL A 570 -15.80 2.12 -32.92
CA VAL A 570 -14.96 3.32 -32.80
C VAL A 570 -13.55 3.07 -33.32
N ARG A 571 -13.00 4.08 -34.00
CA ARG A 571 -11.70 4.05 -34.67
C ARG A 571 -10.57 4.61 -33.80
N LEU A 572 -9.45 3.90 -33.72
CA LEU A 572 -8.22 4.40 -33.09
C LEU A 572 -7.58 5.52 -33.90
N ASP A 573 -7.08 6.55 -33.21
CA ASP A 573 -6.20 7.55 -33.80
C ASP A 573 -4.77 6.98 -33.90
N GLU A 574 -4.46 6.39 -35.05
CA GLU A 574 -3.18 5.75 -35.31
C GLU A 574 -1.99 6.70 -35.17
N GLY A 575 -2.17 8.00 -35.44
CA GLY A 575 -1.12 9.00 -35.28
C GLY A 575 -0.84 9.26 -33.81
N LEU A 576 -1.89 9.49 -33.05
CA LEU A 576 -1.79 9.71 -31.61
C LEU A 576 -1.25 8.48 -30.87
N VAL A 577 -1.71 7.27 -31.21
CA VAL A 577 -1.19 6.03 -30.58
C VAL A 577 0.30 5.86 -30.88
N LYS A 578 0.76 6.12 -32.11
CA LYS A 578 2.20 6.07 -32.45
C LYS A 578 3.02 7.08 -31.65
N GLN A 579 2.45 8.25 -31.37
CA GLN A 579 3.07 9.29 -30.56
C GLN A 579 3.11 8.91 -29.07
N LEU A 580 1.99 8.45 -28.49
CA LEU A 580 1.88 8.09 -27.06
C LEU A 580 2.63 6.81 -26.68
N THR A 581 2.77 5.86 -27.60
CA THR A 581 3.60 4.65 -27.41
C THR A 581 5.05 4.87 -27.84
N GLY A 582 5.32 5.97 -28.52
CA GLY A 582 6.66 6.30 -29.00
C GLY A 582 7.53 6.96 -27.93
N GLY A 583 8.73 7.37 -28.36
CA GLY A 583 9.63 8.21 -27.57
C GLY A 583 9.63 9.68 -28.03
N ASP A 584 8.62 10.10 -28.80
CA ASP A 584 8.51 11.46 -29.30
C ASP A 584 7.86 12.37 -28.26
N LYS A 585 8.21 13.66 -28.26
CA LYS A 585 7.59 14.64 -27.36
C LYS A 585 6.09 14.79 -27.67
N VAL A 586 5.30 14.88 -26.61
CA VAL A 586 3.86 15.13 -26.66
C VAL A 586 3.59 16.51 -26.09
N THR A 587 2.98 17.37 -26.91
CA THR A 587 2.50 18.69 -26.48
C THR A 587 1.10 18.56 -25.89
N ALA A 588 0.92 19.04 -24.66
CA ALA A 588 -0.35 19.01 -23.95
C ALA A 588 -0.56 20.29 -23.14
N ARG A 589 -1.80 20.52 -22.67
CA ARG A 589 -2.14 21.65 -21.78
C ARG A 589 -3.22 21.26 -20.78
N PHE A 590 -3.08 21.75 -19.55
CA PHE A 590 -4.19 21.75 -18.61
C PHE A 590 -5.20 22.85 -18.98
N LEU A 591 -6.42 22.73 -18.46
CA LEU A 591 -7.46 23.71 -18.73
C LEU A 591 -7.07 25.06 -18.13
N TYR A 592 -7.04 26.12 -18.95
CA TYR A 592 -6.59 27.47 -18.58
C TYR A 592 -5.11 27.62 -18.21
N GLU A 593 -4.27 26.65 -18.57
CA GLU A 593 -2.81 26.71 -18.38
C GLU A 593 -2.06 26.78 -19.72
N ASN A 594 -0.76 27.08 -19.66
CA ASN A 594 0.11 27.08 -20.83
C ASN A 594 0.35 25.66 -21.34
N GLU A 595 0.64 25.55 -22.65
CA GLU A 595 1.11 24.30 -23.24
C GLU A 595 2.50 23.92 -22.71
N PHE A 596 2.72 22.63 -22.54
CA PHE A 596 3.99 22.04 -22.17
C PHE A 596 4.25 20.75 -22.95
N ASP A 597 5.51 20.40 -23.09
CA ASP A 597 5.95 19.17 -23.72
C ASP A 597 6.45 18.18 -22.67
N PHE A 598 6.10 16.91 -22.83
CA PHE A 598 6.67 15.82 -22.04
C PHE A 598 6.97 14.61 -22.94
N LEU A 599 7.84 13.73 -22.46
CA LEU A 599 8.10 12.43 -23.10
C LEU A 599 7.21 11.37 -22.45
N PRO A 600 6.49 10.54 -23.22
CA PRO A 600 5.75 9.42 -22.65
C PRO A 600 6.67 8.50 -21.87
N GLN A 601 6.28 8.19 -20.63
CA GLN A 601 6.99 7.25 -19.75
C GLN A 601 6.08 6.08 -19.31
N PHE A 602 4.92 5.94 -19.96
CA PHE A 602 3.90 4.97 -19.60
C PHE A 602 3.66 3.92 -20.67
N LYS A 603 3.04 2.81 -20.27
CA LYS A 603 2.48 1.81 -21.18
C LYS A 603 0.96 1.90 -21.19
N LEU A 604 0.37 1.81 -22.38
CA LEU A 604 -1.08 1.81 -22.57
C LEU A 604 -1.63 0.39 -22.40
N TRP A 605 -2.63 0.25 -21.53
CA TRP A 605 -3.37 -0.98 -21.30
C TRP A 605 -4.87 -0.74 -21.52
N MET A 606 -5.42 -1.39 -22.54
CA MET A 606 -6.83 -1.31 -22.90
C MET A 606 -7.52 -2.63 -22.57
N ALA A 607 -8.60 -2.60 -21.79
CA ALA A 607 -9.51 -3.73 -21.69
C ALA A 607 -10.75 -3.50 -22.56
N THR A 608 -11.06 -4.45 -23.44
CA THR A 608 -12.21 -4.36 -24.33
C THR A 608 -12.80 -5.74 -24.66
N ASN A 609 -14.10 -5.81 -24.93
CA ASN A 609 -14.71 -6.97 -25.57
C ASN A 609 -14.86 -6.78 -27.09
N HIS A 610 -14.77 -5.55 -27.59
CA HIS A 610 -14.79 -5.23 -29.03
C HIS A 610 -13.46 -4.59 -29.46
N LYS A 611 -12.78 -5.19 -30.44
CA LYS A 611 -11.53 -4.63 -30.97
C LYS A 611 -11.84 -3.30 -31.69
N PRO A 612 -11.08 -2.21 -31.47
CA PRO A 612 -11.34 -0.96 -32.16
C PRO A 612 -11.06 -1.06 -33.67
N ILE A 613 -11.55 -0.12 -34.47
CA ILE A 613 -11.26 -0.12 -35.91
C ILE A 613 -9.86 0.48 -36.15
N ILE A 614 -9.05 -0.22 -36.97
CA ILE A 614 -7.75 0.27 -37.45
C ILE A 614 -7.77 0.24 -38.98
N ARG A 615 -7.46 1.37 -39.63
CA ARG A 615 -7.46 1.45 -41.11
C ARG A 615 -6.06 1.50 -41.73
N GLY A 616 -5.03 1.64 -40.91
CA GLY A 616 -3.64 1.57 -41.30
C GLY A 616 -3.27 0.13 -41.67
N THR A 617 -2.79 -0.05 -42.90
CA THR A 617 -2.22 -1.33 -43.34
C THR A 617 -0.71 -1.40 -43.10
N ASP A 618 -0.10 -0.29 -42.66
CA ASP A 618 1.33 -0.20 -42.38
C ASP A 618 1.72 -0.92 -41.09
N ASN A 619 2.89 -1.58 -41.09
CA ASN A 619 3.42 -2.27 -39.91
C ASN A 619 3.66 -1.33 -38.72
N GLY A 620 3.63 -0.01 -38.91
CA GLY A 620 3.87 0.97 -37.86
C GLY A 620 2.85 0.88 -36.73
N ILE A 621 1.55 0.76 -37.00
CA ILE A 621 0.57 0.58 -35.92
C ILE A 621 0.56 -0.86 -35.40
N TRP A 622 0.56 -1.85 -36.30
CA TRP A 622 0.39 -3.26 -35.93
C TRP A 622 1.49 -3.79 -35.03
N ARG A 623 2.76 -3.39 -35.23
CA ARG A 623 3.86 -3.82 -34.35
C ARG A 623 3.75 -3.32 -32.91
N ARG A 624 2.94 -2.28 -32.68
CA ARG A 624 2.74 -1.64 -31.36
C ARG A 624 1.60 -2.29 -30.59
N LEU A 625 0.85 -3.22 -31.18
CA LEU A 625 -0.34 -3.81 -30.56
C LEU A 625 -0.05 -5.22 -30.09
N ALA A 626 -0.13 -5.47 -28.78
CA ALA A 626 -0.19 -6.80 -28.20
C ALA A 626 -1.64 -7.14 -27.85
N VAL A 627 -2.30 -7.94 -28.69
CA VAL A 627 -3.66 -8.43 -28.44
C VAL A 627 -3.56 -9.68 -27.57
N ILE A 628 -3.88 -9.54 -26.29
CA ILE A 628 -3.80 -10.59 -25.28
C ILE A 628 -5.17 -11.26 -25.14
N PRO A 629 -5.29 -12.55 -25.50
CA PRO A 629 -6.56 -13.26 -25.46
C PRO A 629 -6.91 -13.73 -24.04
N PHE A 630 -8.05 -13.27 -23.55
CA PHE A 630 -8.71 -13.74 -22.33
C PHE A 630 -9.91 -14.60 -22.74
N THR A 631 -9.63 -15.80 -23.26
CA THR A 631 -10.63 -16.72 -23.84
C THR A 631 -11.35 -17.58 -22.80
N VAL A 632 -10.78 -17.75 -21.60
CA VAL A 632 -11.38 -18.56 -20.53
C VAL A 632 -12.62 -17.86 -19.96
N GLN A 633 -13.76 -18.52 -20.01
CA GLN A 633 -14.99 -18.01 -19.39
C GLN A 633 -15.25 -18.71 -18.05
N ILE A 634 -15.19 -17.95 -16.95
CA ILE A 634 -15.39 -18.46 -15.59
C ILE A 634 -16.89 -18.71 -15.34
N PRO A 635 -17.34 -19.95 -15.04
CA PRO A 635 -18.75 -20.27 -14.77
C PRO A 635 -19.35 -19.46 -13.62
N LYS A 636 -20.65 -19.10 -13.67
CA LYS A 636 -21.26 -18.13 -12.72
C LYS A 636 -21.11 -18.58 -11.26
N GLY A 637 -21.27 -19.89 -11.01
CA GLY A 637 -21.13 -20.48 -9.69
C GLY A 637 -19.69 -20.60 -9.18
N LYS A 638 -18.69 -20.47 -10.07
CA LYS A 638 -17.26 -20.48 -9.74
C LYS A 638 -16.66 -19.08 -9.65
N VAL A 639 -17.44 -18.02 -9.88
CA VAL A 639 -16.96 -16.64 -9.74
C VAL A 639 -16.82 -16.31 -8.26
N ASP A 640 -15.58 -16.24 -7.78
CA ASP A 640 -15.30 -15.74 -6.45
C ASP A 640 -15.46 -14.21 -6.39
N LYS A 641 -16.55 -13.75 -5.79
CA LYS A 641 -16.84 -12.31 -5.61
C LYS A 641 -15.86 -11.60 -4.68
N ARG A 642 -15.10 -12.33 -3.86
CA ARG A 642 -14.09 -11.80 -2.92
C ARG A 642 -12.67 -11.94 -3.46
N LEU A 643 -12.48 -12.46 -4.68
CA LEU A 643 -11.15 -12.68 -5.26
C LEU A 643 -10.26 -11.43 -5.21
N LYS A 644 -10.80 -10.26 -5.58
CA LYS A 644 -10.07 -9.00 -5.51
C LYS A 644 -9.58 -8.69 -4.09
N HIS A 645 -10.41 -8.92 -3.07
CA HIS A 645 -10.01 -8.72 -1.67
C HIS A 645 -8.95 -9.73 -1.21
N LYS A 646 -8.99 -10.97 -1.71
CA LYS A 646 -7.97 -11.97 -1.42
C LYS A 646 -6.64 -11.61 -2.07
N LEU A 647 -6.64 -11.25 -3.36
CA LEU A 647 -5.45 -10.81 -4.10
C LEU A 647 -4.84 -9.53 -3.51
N ARG A 648 -5.64 -8.67 -2.86
CA ARG A 648 -5.13 -7.50 -2.13
C ARG A 648 -4.16 -7.85 -1.00
N ARG A 649 -4.28 -9.05 -0.42
CA ARG A 649 -3.35 -9.51 0.63
C ARG A 649 -1.97 -9.83 0.07
N GLU A 650 -1.90 -10.18 -1.21
CA GLU A 650 -0.66 -10.53 -1.90
C GLU A 650 -0.01 -9.34 -2.64
N LEU A 651 -0.55 -8.12 -2.58
CA LEU A 651 -0.04 -6.99 -3.40
C LEU A 651 1.48 -6.76 -3.27
N LYS A 652 2.03 -6.94 -2.06
CA LYS A 652 3.48 -6.80 -1.83
C LYS A 652 4.27 -7.85 -2.62
N ALA A 653 3.81 -9.10 -2.59
CA ALA A 653 4.41 -10.20 -3.34
C ALA A 653 4.18 -10.06 -4.86
N ILE A 654 3.01 -9.57 -5.29
CA ILE A 654 2.73 -9.31 -6.72
C ILE A 654 3.62 -8.17 -7.25
N LEU A 655 3.93 -7.17 -6.43
CA LEU A 655 4.92 -6.16 -6.79
C LEU A 655 6.31 -6.79 -6.96
N ASN A 656 6.72 -7.71 -6.10
CA ASN A 656 7.97 -8.46 -6.31
C ASN A 656 7.96 -9.28 -7.60
N TRP A 657 6.86 -10.00 -7.87
CA TRP A 657 6.64 -10.70 -9.14
C TRP A 657 6.75 -9.76 -10.36
N ALA A 658 6.28 -8.52 -10.26
CA ALA A 658 6.42 -7.52 -11.31
C ALA A 658 7.87 -7.03 -11.47
N VAL A 659 8.60 -6.83 -10.36
CA VAL A 659 10.04 -6.46 -10.38
C VAL A 659 10.88 -7.56 -11.03
N GLU A 660 10.65 -8.82 -10.70
CA GLU A 660 11.25 -9.96 -11.41
C GLU A 660 10.93 -9.94 -12.90
N GLY A 661 9.69 -9.56 -13.24
CA GLY A 661 9.27 -9.34 -14.62
C GLY A 661 10.09 -8.28 -15.35
N TYR A 662 10.43 -7.18 -14.66
CA TYR A 662 11.29 -6.13 -15.22
C TYR A 662 12.70 -6.68 -15.48
N ILE A 663 13.27 -7.42 -14.53
CA ILE A 663 14.61 -8.02 -14.68
C ILE A 663 14.64 -8.99 -15.87
N LYS A 664 13.62 -9.85 -16.00
CA LYS A 664 13.46 -10.74 -17.15
C LYS A 664 13.31 -9.98 -18.47
N TRP A 665 12.52 -8.90 -18.47
CA TRP A 665 12.35 -8.04 -19.63
C TRP A 665 13.66 -7.34 -20.04
N ARG A 666 14.43 -6.80 -19.10
CA ARG A 666 15.73 -6.17 -19.41
C ARG A 666 16.72 -7.14 -20.04
N LYS A 667 16.68 -8.41 -19.64
CA LYS A 667 17.56 -9.44 -20.16
C LYS A 667 17.15 -9.93 -21.55
N ASP A 668 15.87 -10.27 -21.72
CA ASP A 668 15.41 -11.03 -22.89
C ASP A 668 14.49 -10.22 -23.82
N GLY A 669 14.09 -9.01 -23.45
CA GLY A 669 12.99 -8.25 -24.07
C GLY A 669 11.62 -8.86 -23.73
N LEU A 670 10.55 -8.38 -24.38
CA LEU A 670 9.20 -8.91 -24.12
C LEU A 670 9.02 -10.38 -24.55
N GLN A 671 9.76 -10.85 -25.57
CA GLN A 671 9.65 -12.20 -26.17
C GLN A 671 8.18 -12.58 -26.43
N GLU A 672 7.58 -11.92 -27.42
CA GLU A 672 6.17 -12.11 -27.80
C GLU A 672 5.85 -13.57 -28.18
N PRO A 673 4.96 -14.26 -27.45
CA PRO A 673 4.62 -15.65 -27.74
C PRO A 673 3.73 -15.76 -28.98
N GLN A 674 3.76 -16.94 -29.63
CA GLN A 674 3.04 -17.20 -30.88
C GLN A 674 1.55 -16.82 -30.79
N ILE A 675 0.89 -17.09 -29.66
CA ILE A 675 -0.52 -16.76 -29.46
C ILE A 675 -0.83 -15.26 -29.64
N ILE A 676 0.09 -14.35 -29.25
CA ILE A 676 -0.10 -12.90 -29.43
C ILE A 676 0.13 -12.50 -30.89
N GLN A 677 1.11 -13.13 -31.55
CA GLN A 677 1.38 -12.91 -32.97
C GLN A 677 0.18 -13.34 -33.83
N ASP A 678 -0.39 -14.51 -33.53
CA ASP A 678 -1.56 -15.05 -34.20
C ASP A 678 -2.78 -14.13 -34.00
N GLN A 679 -3.01 -13.65 -32.76
CA GLN A 679 -4.09 -12.70 -32.47
C GLN A 679 -3.90 -11.35 -33.18
N ARG A 680 -2.67 -10.87 -33.31
CA ARG A 680 -2.36 -9.65 -34.07
C ARG A 680 -2.65 -9.82 -35.56
N GLU A 681 -2.26 -10.95 -36.15
CA GLU A 681 -2.47 -11.21 -37.59
C GLU A 681 -3.94 -11.51 -37.91
N GLU A 682 -4.65 -12.19 -37.01
CA GLU A 682 -6.11 -12.36 -37.08
C GLU A 682 -6.81 -11.01 -37.07
N TYR A 683 -6.50 -10.16 -36.09
CA TYR A 683 -7.06 -8.81 -36.00
C TYR A 683 -6.71 -7.94 -37.22
N ARG A 684 -5.51 -8.08 -37.77
CA ARG A 684 -5.11 -7.41 -39.01
C ARG A 684 -5.93 -7.86 -40.21
N THR A 685 -6.17 -9.16 -40.31
CA THR A 685 -6.97 -9.76 -41.38
C THR A 685 -8.43 -9.34 -41.28
N GLU A 686 -9.02 -9.35 -40.08
CA GLU A 686 -10.38 -8.85 -39.81
C GLU A 686 -10.58 -7.40 -40.27
N MET A 687 -9.55 -6.56 -40.12
CA MET A 687 -9.60 -5.14 -40.50
C MET A 687 -9.22 -4.86 -41.96
N ASP A 688 -8.65 -5.83 -42.69
CA ASP A 688 -8.31 -5.69 -44.11
C ASP A 688 -9.54 -5.94 -44.99
N SER A 689 -10.37 -4.90 -45.12
CA SER A 689 -11.56 -4.94 -46.00
C SER A 689 -11.23 -5.20 -47.46
N ILE A 690 -9.98 -4.95 -47.89
CA ILE A 690 -9.52 -5.30 -49.25
C ILE A 690 -9.28 -6.80 -49.32
N GLU A 691 -8.63 -7.42 -48.34
CA GLU A 691 -8.41 -8.88 -48.37
C GLU A 691 -9.73 -9.66 -48.26
N ALA A 692 -10.68 -9.20 -47.44
CA ALA A 692 -12.03 -9.76 -47.39
C ALA A 692 -12.72 -9.68 -48.77
N PHE A 693 -12.70 -8.51 -49.41
CA PHE A 693 -13.18 -8.33 -50.78
C PHE A 693 -12.47 -9.24 -51.79
N LEU A 694 -11.15 -9.36 -51.70
CA LEU A 694 -10.37 -10.18 -52.62
C LEU A 694 -10.64 -11.68 -52.43
N ALA A 695 -10.87 -12.13 -51.19
CA ALA A 695 -11.22 -13.51 -50.90
C ALA A 695 -12.62 -13.87 -51.41
N GLU A 696 -13.57 -12.92 -51.36
CA GLU A 696 -14.96 -13.15 -51.74
C GLU A 696 -15.23 -12.93 -53.23
N CYS A 697 -14.64 -11.91 -53.85
CA CYS A 697 -14.97 -11.50 -55.22
C CYS A 697 -13.91 -11.90 -56.26
N CYS A 698 -12.72 -12.33 -55.83
CA CYS A 698 -11.58 -12.55 -56.74
C CYS A 698 -10.91 -13.92 -56.53
N ARG A 699 -10.16 -14.36 -57.55
CA ARG A 699 -9.29 -15.54 -57.48
C ARG A 699 -7.86 -15.14 -57.86
N LYS A 700 -6.88 -15.60 -57.08
CA LYS A 700 -5.45 -15.38 -57.35
C LYS A 700 -4.96 -16.42 -58.37
N ILE A 701 -4.77 -16.01 -59.63
CA ILE A 701 -4.25 -16.87 -60.71
C ILE A 701 -3.05 -16.17 -61.38
N PRO A 702 -1.89 -16.83 -61.56
CA PRO A 702 -0.70 -16.19 -62.15
C PRO A 702 -0.93 -15.52 -63.51
N GLN A 703 -1.80 -16.11 -64.34
CA GLN A 703 -2.17 -15.60 -65.68
C GLN A 703 -3.40 -14.66 -65.64
N GLY A 704 -4.09 -14.58 -64.51
CA GLY A 704 -5.31 -13.79 -64.32
C GLY A 704 -5.04 -12.30 -64.45
N LYS A 705 -5.99 -11.58 -65.07
CA LYS A 705 -5.90 -10.13 -65.29
C LYS A 705 -7.25 -9.48 -64.96
N VAL A 706 -7.19 -8.33 -64.29
CA VAL A 706 -8.38 -7.50 -64.04
C VAL A 706 -8.07 -6.02 -64.21
N GLN A 707 -9.03 -5.28 -64.78
CA GLN A 707 -8.91 -3.84 -64.93
C GLN A 707 -9.09 -3.14 -63.58
N ALA A 708 -8.16 -2.24 -63.22
CA ALA A 708 -8.15 -1.56 -61.92
C ALA A 708 -9.42 -0.75 -61.66
N LYS A 709 -10.00 -0.15 -62.72
CA LYS A 709 -11.26 0.62 -62.63
C LYS A 709 -12.46 -0.27 -62.28
N THR A 710 -12.55 -1.42 -62.94
CA THR A 710 -13.62 -2.40 -62.70
C THR A 710 -13.51 -2.98 -61.29
N LEU A 711 -12.31 -3.34 -60.89
CA LEU A 711 -12.05 -3.88 -59.55
C LEU A 711 -12.39 -2.87 -58.45
N TYR A 712 -12.03 -1.59 -58.61
CA TYR A 712 -12.38 -0.56 -57.62
C TYR A 712 -13.88 -0.25 -57.58
N ARG A 713 -14.58 -0.32 -58.72
CA ARG A 713 -16.06 -0.18 -58.74
C ARG A 713 -16.70 -1.33 -57.96
N LEU A 714 -16.28 -2.56 -58.24
CA LEU A 714 -16.79 -3.75 -57.54
C LEU A 714 -16.50 -3.68 -56.03
N TYR A 715 -15.31 -3.25 -55.64
CA TYR A 715 -14.98 -3.01 -54.22
C TYR A 715 -15.89 -1.97 -53.57
N ARG A 716 -16.22 -0.87 -54.26
CA ARG A 716 -17.14 0.14 -53.71
C ARG A 716 -18.54 -0.41 -53.49
N ASP A 717 -19.03 -1.19 -54.44
CA ASP A 717 -20.36 -1.78 -54.37
C ASP A 717 -20.39 -2.83 -53.24
N TRP A 718 -19.40 -3.73 -53.20
CA TRP A 718 -19.22 -4.71 -52.13
C TRP A 718 -19.07 -4.06 -50.75
N ALA A 719 -18.26 -3.01 -50.62
CA ALA A 719 -18.06 -2.31 -49.36
C ALA A 719 -19.34 -1.63 -48.88
N SER A 720 -20.12 -1.04 -49.80
CA SER A 720 -21.44 -0.47 -49.49
C SER A 720 -22.42 -1.53 -49.01
N GLU A 721 -22.45 -2.70 -49.64
CA GLU A 721 -23.35 -3.80 -49.31
C GLU A 721 -23.00 -4.46 -47.98
N ASN A 722 -21.72 -4.52 -47.64
CA ASN A 722 -21.20 -5.12 -46.40
C ASN A 722 -21.04 -4.11 -45.24
N GLY A 723 -21.55 -2.88 -45.39
CA GLY A 723 -21.47 -1.84 -44.36
C GLY A 723 -20.04 -1.40 -44.02
N GLN A 724 -19.09 -1.62 -44.93
CA GLN A 724 -17.68 -1.30 -44.78
C GLN A 724 -17.39 0.15 -45.23
N ASP A 725 -16.49 0.83 -44.53
CA ASP A 725 -16.05 2.17 -44.91
C ASP A 725 -15.27 2.15 -46.23
N MET A 726 -15.75 2.92 -47.23
CA MET A 726 -15.09 3.00 -48.54
C MET A 726 -13.74 3.72 -48.45
N ILE A 727 -12.68 3.07 -48.91
CA ILE A 727 -11.39 3.75 -49.15
C ILE A 727 -11.37 4.43 -50.52
N SER A 728 -10.55 5.47 -50.67
CA SER A 728 -10.41 6.20 -51.94
C SER A 728 -9.72 5.36 -53.02
N ASN A 729 -10.00 5.66 -54.30
CA ASN A 729 -9.39 4.96 -55.44
C ASN A 729 -7.85 5.00 -55.39
N THR A 730 -7.28 6.13 -54.98
CA THR A 730 -5.83 6.29 -54.83
C THR A 730 -5.27 5.36 -53.75
N LYS A 731 -5.95 5.25 -52.58
CA LYS A 731 -5.54 4.35 -51.50
C LYS A 731 -5.71 2.89 -51.91
N PHE A 732 -6.86 2.52 -52.49
CA PHE A 732 -7.12 1.18 -53.02
C PHE A 732 -6.06 0.78 -54.05
N GLY A 733 -5.74 1.65 -55.01
CA GLY A 733 -4.74 1.39 -56.03
C GLY A 733 -3.31 1.26 -55.49
N ARG A 734 -2.98 1.95 -54.38
CA ARG A 734 -1.70 1.80 -53.68
C ARG A 734 -1.60 0.45 -52.97
N GLU A 735 -2.65 0.03 -52.27
CA GLU A 735 -2.67 -1.27 -51.58
C GLU A 735 -2.66 -2.45 -52.56
N MET A 736 -3.46 -2.37 -53.64
CA MET A 736 -3.43 -3.38 -54.71
C MET A 736 -2.08 -3.48 -55.41
N GLY A 737 -1.39 -2.34 -55.60
CA GLY A 737 -0.04 -2.31 -56.19
C GLY A 737 1.06 -2.93 -55.31
N LYS A 738 0.83 -3.09 -54.00
CA LYS A 738 1.72 -3.87 -53.12
C LYS A 738 1.52 -5.38 -53.28
N LYS A 739 0.29 -5.81 -53.59
CA LYS A 739 -0.10 -7.23 -53.67
C LYS A 739 0.01 -7.81 -55.08
N PHE A 740 -0.16 -7.00 -56.13
CA PHE A 740 -0.20 -7.44 -57.52
C PHE A 740 0.59 -6.50 -58.44
N HIS A 741 1.19 -7.04 -59.50
CA HIS A 741 1.91 -6.24 -60.47
C HIS A 741 0.93 -5.39 -61.30
N LYS A 742 1.13 -4.07 -61.26
CA LYS A 742 0.30 -3.08 -61.96
C LYS A 742 0.97 -2.67 -63.27
N TYR A 743 0.25 -2.76 -64.38
CA TYR A 743 0.73 -2.35 -65.70
C TYR A 743 -0.34 -1.55 -66.45
N ARG A 744 0.08 -0.81 -67.48
CA ARG A 744 -0.81 -0.02 -68.33
C ARG A 744 -1.13 -0.79 -69.60
N SER A 745 -2.42 -0.98 -69.89
CA SER A 745 -2.94 -1.54 -71.14
C SER A 745 -3.59 -0.45 -72.00
N GLU A 746 -3.97 -0.78 -73.24
CA GLU A 746 -4.73 0.11 -74.13
C GLU A 746 -6.07 0.58 -73.49
N ASN A 747 -6.67 -0.25 -72.63
CA ASN A 747 -7.93 0.02 -71.94
C ASN A 747 -7.74 0.59 -70.51
N GLY A 748 -6.52 1.04 -70.17
CA GLY A 748 -6.18 1.62 -68.86
C GLY A 748 -5.35 0.70 -67.96
N ASN A 749 -5.27 1.03 -66.68
CA ASN A 749 -4.46 0.30 -65.71
C ASN A 749 -5.08 -1.06 -65.34
N CYS A 750 -4.25 -2.11 -65.32
CA CYS A 750 -4.64 -3.48 -64.96
C CYS A 750 -3.69 -4.07 -63.90
N TYR A 751 -4.18 -5.07 -63.19
CA TYR A 751 -3.39 -5.90 -62.27
C TYR A 751 -3.25 -7.32 -62.87
N THR A 752 -2.06 -7.91 -62.79
CA THR A 752 -1.83 -9.34 -63.11
C THR A 752 -1.76 -10.19 -61.84
N GLY A 753 -2.02 -11.49 -61.97
CA GLY A 753 -2.01 -12.42 -60.83
C GLY A 753 -3.37 -12.57 -60.14
N ILE A 754 -4.43 -11.98 -60.71
CA ILE A 754 -5.76 -11.90 -60.13
C ILE A 754 -6.85 -11.77 -61.21
N GLU A 755 -7.94 -12.50 -61.02
CA GLU A 755 -9.16 -12.44 -61.83
C GLU A 755 -10.40 -12.31 -60.93
N LEU A 756 -11.53 -11.87 -61.50
CA LEU A 756 -12.82 -11.87 -60.80
C LEU A 756 -13.41 -13.28 -60.82
N LEU A 757 -14.14 -13.68 -59.78
CA LEU A 757 -14.94 -14.90 -59.84
C LEU A 757 -16.09 -14.70 -60.87
N GLY A 758 -16.46 -15.76 -61.59
CA GLY A 758 -17.32 -15.65 -62.79
C GLY A 758 -18.71 -15.03 -62.55
N GLU A 759 -19.21 -15.03 -61.32
CA GLU A 759 -20.43 -14.35 -60.89
C GLU A 759 -20.29 -12.82 -60.80
N TYR A 760 -19.05 -12.32 -60.71
CA TYR A 760 -18.70 -10.89 -60.72
C TYR A 760 -18.01 -10.42 -62.02
N GLU A 761 -17.77 -11.31 -62.99
CA GLU A 761 -17.20 -10.96 -64.31
C GLU A 761 -18.19 -10.18 -65.20
N LYS A 762 -19.49 -10.34 -64.98
CA LYS A 762 -20.52 -9.64 -65.76
C LYS A 762 -20.89 -8.32 -65.07
N PRO A 763 -20.92 -7.18 -65.78
CA PRO A 763 -21.40 -5.94 -65.20
C PRO A 763 -22.88 -6.10 -64.83
N TYR A 764 -23.17 -6.20 -63.53
CA TYR A 764 -24.52 -6.07 -63.03
C TYR A 764 -25.05 -4.68 -63.41
N PHE A 765 -25.90 -4.61 -64.43
CA PHE A 765 -26.85 -3.50 -64.58
C PHE A 765 -27.89 -3.66 -63.45
N ARG A 766 -27.66 -3.06 -62.28
CA ARG A 766 -28.75 -2.83 -61.33
C ARG A 766 -29.58 -1.65 -61.82
N LEU A 767 -30.79 -1.95 -62.28
CA LEU A 767 -31.87 -0.98 -62.46
C LEU A 767 -32.12 -0.31 -61.10
N GLY A 768 -32.06 1.02 -61.08
CA GLY A 768 -32.33 1.81 -59.89
C GLY A 768 -33.78 1.65 -59.43
N TYR A 769 -33.95 1.58 -58.11
CA TYR A 769 -35.18 1.91 -57.40
C TYR A 769 -34.85 2.88 -56.28
#